data_AF-A0A397JJ16-F1
#
_entry.id   AF-A0A397JJ16-F1
#
_cell.length_a   1.000
_cell.length_b   1.000
_cell.length_c   1.000
_cell.angle_alpha   90.00
_cell.angle_beta   90.00
_cell.angle_gamma   90.00
#
_symmetry.space_group_name_H-M   'P 1'
#
loop_
_entity.id
_entity.type
_entity.pdbx_description
1 polymer ?
#
loop_
_entity_poly.entity_id
_entity_poly.type
_entity_poly.pdbx_seq_one_letter_code
_entity_poly.pdbx_strand_id
1 'polypeptide(L)'
;METISYNEIETTEGKEKFERYLKSAEGGNLLGQNNLGYYYQNGIGTTKDEEKAFQWYLKSAEGGNLLGQNNLGYYYQNGIGTTKDEEKAFQWYLKSAEGGDSKGQNNLGYCHQNGIGTTKDEEKAFQWYLKSAEGGYSDGQCRLGYCYQNGIGTTKDEEKAFQMYLKSAEGGNSKGQYNLGSCYRNGIGTTKDKEKAFQLYLKSAEGGNLLGQNNLGYYYQNGIGTTKDEEKAFQWYLKSAEGGNSKGQNNLGYCYQNGIGTTKDEGKAFQWYLKSAEGGYSDGQCRLGYCYQNGIGTTKDEEKAFQMYLKSAEGGNLLGQYNLGYCYLNGIGTTKDEEKAFQWYLKSAEGGNLLGQYNLGYCYRNGIGTTKDEEKAFQWYLKSAEGGNLLGQNNLGYCYQNGIGTTKDEEKAFQWYLKSAEGGNSKGQNNLGYCYQNGIGTTKDEEKAFQWYLKSTERGNIDGQNNLGICYENGIGTIKDEEKAFQWYLKTAEGGNLLGQNNLGYCYLNGIGTTKDEEKAFQWYLKSAEGGNSKGQNNLGYCYQNGIGTTKDEEKAFQWYLKSAERGNILGQNNLGICYENGIGTIKDEEKAFQWYLKSAEGGNSMGQVNLSYCYRNEIGILKIKKHQNKLKNRCHNCEELNLQDNACSNCELIEISKWTSGNVEIDKIIQMTQSDDDAKEWEIWRWINYSKFRDIEYLAEGGFGSIWKAEWIDMPEELFEFYKSNHVALKKLKDSQEISPEFLKELKANFQCRDRYVLPILGITQDPKTKEYAIVLRYMKNGNLRDFLKQNNSLPWIERLWLLNTFIRGLEVIHSKGSIHRDIHPGNLMITEMHNNSKYKFIRLGDLGLCSLANETLSSGAYGILPYIAPEVLHKYQYTQASDIYSVGIIMWIISTGKIPFANREYDQELAVDIFNGLRPKINRDTPQCYVDLMEKCWHKDPTKRPNAKMIFDTSERWIVELMLDDKTEHSLMFLKANEKMQVEDFELSSAETTHSGAYLTSHLLPSLLYIQPSSILEFDANKLNFNFNDN
;
A
#
# COMPACT_ATOMS: atom_id res chain seq x y z
N MET A 1 10.54 -78.11 13.40
CA MET A 1 9.84 -78.47 12.15
C MET A 1 10.71 -77.94 11.04
N GLU A 2 11.44 -78.85 10.40
CA GLU A 2 12.19 -78.57 9.17
C GLU A 2 11.21 -78.08 8.09
N THR A 3 11.70 -77.17 7.26
CA THR A 3 11.01 -76.58 6.11
C THR A 3 10.62 -77.67 5.13
N ILE A 4 9.32 -77.94 5.03
CA ILE A 4 8.75 -78.81 4.01
C ILE A 4 8.92 -78.10 2.67
N SER A 5 9.73 -78.69 1.78
CA SER A 5 9.80 -78.22 0.40
C SER A 5 8.50 -78.57 -0.32
N TYR A 6 8.09 -77.75 -1.29
CA TYR A 6 6.94 -78.00 -2.18
C TYR A 6 6.95 -79.40 -2.85
N ASN A 7 8.07 -80.12 -2.79
CA ASN A 7 8.21 -81.47 -3.32
C ASN A 7 7.59 -82.57 -2.43
N GLU A 8 7.12 -82.33 -1.19
CA GLU A 8 6.58 -83.42 -0.35
C GLU A 8 5.07 -83.71 -0.51
N ILE A 9 4.33 -82.85 -1.22
CA ILE A 9 2.86 -82.92 -1.28
C ILE A 9 2.36 -84.17 -2.04
N GLU A 10 3.08 -84.60 -3.09
CA GLU A 10 2.72 -85.80 -3.89
C GLU A 10 3.83 -86.86 -4.01
N THR A 11 4.93 -86.73 -3.27
CA THR A 11 6.02 -87.71 -3.35
C THR A 11 5.69 -89.01 -2.64
N THR A 12 6.30 -90.09 -3.12
CA THR A 12 6.26 -91.43 -2.50
C THR A 12 6.60 -91.38 -1.01
N GLU A 13 7.57 -90.53 -0.63
CA GLU A 13 7.98 -90.33 0.76
C GLU A 13 6.88 -89.68 1.62
N GLY A 14 6.16 -88.68 1.09
CA GLY A 14 5.02 -88.07 1.77
C GLY A 14 3.88 -89.06 2.02
N LYS A 15 3.60 -89.93 1.04
CA LYS A 15 2.59 -91.00 1.17
C LYS A 15 2.97 -92.07 2.18
N GLU A 16 4.24 -92.52 2.19
CA GLU A 16 4.74 -93.50 3.18
C GLU A 16 4.71 -92.94 4.61
N LYS A 17 5.13 -91.68 4.81
CA LYS A 17 5.03 -91.00 6.11
C LYS A 17 3.57 -90.85 6.55
N PHE A 18 2.67 -90.47 5.63
CA PHE A 18 1.24 -90.37 5.90
C PHE A 18 0.66 -91.71 6.38
N GLU A 19 0.89 -92.82 5.65
CA GLU A 19 0.40 -94.14 6.04
C GLU A 19 0.95 -94.60 7.40
N ARG A 20 2.21 -94.26 7.71
CA ARG A 20 2.82 -94.54 9.02
C ARG A 20 2.13 -93.77 10.14
N TYR A 21 1.86 -92.49 9.96
CA TYR A 21 1.13 -91.70 10.96
C TYR A 21 -0.33 -92.12 11.06
N LEU A 22 -0.96 -92.55 9.96
CA LEU A 22 -2.31 -93.11 9.96
C LEU A 22 -2.40 -94.35 10.85
N LYS A 23 -1.56 -95.36 10.62
CA LYS A 23 -1.49 -96.57 11.47
C LYS A 23 -1.17 -96.23 12.93
N SER A 24 -0.25 -95.29 13.16
CA SER A 24 0.11 -94.85 14.51
C SER A 24 -1.04 -94.15 15.24
N ALA A 25 -1.82 -93.31 14.53
CA ALA A 25 -2.93 -92.56 15.08
C ALA A 25 -4.14 -93.46 15.37
N GLU A 26 -4.43 -94.42 14.48
CA GLU A 26 -5.46 -95.45 14.66
C GLU A 26 -5.12 -96.39 15.83
N GLY A 27 -3.83 -96.65 16.07
CA GLY A 27 -3.34 -97.37 17.25
C GLY A 27 -3.39 -96.58 18.56
N GLY A 28 -3.95 -95.36 18.58
CA GLY A 28 -4.14 -94.55 19.78
C GLY A 28 -2.95 -93.69 20.21
N ASN A 29 -1.86 -93.61 19.43
CA ASN A 29 -0.72 -92.77 19.77
C ASN A 29 -1.04 -91.28 19.58
N LEU A 30 -1.00 -90.50 20.67
CA LEU A 30 -1.41 -89.09 20.64
C LEU A 30 -0.53 -88.20 19.76
N LEU A 31 0.80 -88.43 19.74
CA LEU A 31 1.69 -87.69 18.84
C LEU A 31 1.44 -88.07 17.37
N GLY A 32 1.14 -89.34 17.12
CA GLY A 32 0.68 -89.84 15.82
C GLY A 32 -0.61 -89.17 15.37
N GLN A 33 -1.59 -88.99 16.27
CA GLN A 33 -2.85 -88.29 16.00
C GLN A 33 -2.62 -86.81 15.68
N ASN A 34 -1.80 -86.10 16.46
CA ASN A 34 -1.43 -84.71 16.14
C ASN A 34 -0.72 -84.59 14.78
N ASN A 35 0.25 -85.46 14.51
CA ASN A 35 0.98 -85.42 13.24
C ASN A 35 0.08 -85.77 12.06
N LEU A 36 -0.84 -86.72 12.22
CA LEU A 36 -1.81 -87.02 11.17
C LEU A 36 -2.74 -85.83 10.90
N GLY A 37 -3.17 -85.12 11.95
CA GLY A 37 -3.90 -83.85 11.81
C GLY A 37 -3.12 -82.82 10.98
N TYR A 38 -1.82 -82.68 11.24
CA TYR A 38 -0.93 -81.81 10.46
C TYR A 38 -0.80 -82.22 8.99
N TYR A 39 -0.76 -83.51 8.70
CA TYR A 39 -0.67 -83.99 7.31
C TYR A 39 -1.97 -83.73 6.55
N TYR A 40 -3.14 -83.94 7.17
CA TYR A 40 -4.43 -83.55 6.59
C TYR A 40 -4.57 -82.04 6.40
N GLN A 41 -4.06 -81.23 7.34
CA GLN A 41 -4.08 -79.77 7.25
C GLN A 41 -3.32 -79.25 6.03
N ASN A 42 -2.18 -79.88 5.71
CA ASN A 42 -1.27 -79.42 4.65
C ASN A 42 -1.39 -80.25 3.35
N GLY A 43 -2.20 -81.31 3.34
CA GLY A 43 -2.32 -82.21 2.19
C GLY A 43 -1.03 -82.98 1.88
N ILE A 44 -0.27 -83.37 2.90
CA ILE A 44 1.01 -84.08 2.70
C ILE A 44 0.71 -85.57 2.55
N GLY A 45 0.98 -86.15 1.38
CA GLY A 45 0.70 -87.56 1.10
C GLY A 45 -0.79 -87.92 1.06
N THR A 46 -1.68 -86.92 1.11
CA THR A 46 -3.15 -87.04 1.08
C THR A 46 -3.78 -85.73 0.56
N THR A 47 -5.07 -85.70 0.27
CA THR A 47 -5.77 -84.44 -0.04
C THR A 47 -5.94 -83.59 1.22
N LYS A 48 -5.72 -82.28 1.11
CA LYS A 48 -5.99 -81.34 2.20
C LYS A 48 -7.44 -81.49 2.68
N ASP A 49 -7.63 -81.73 3.98
CA ASP A 49 -8.92 -81.98 4.59
C ASP A 49 -8.95 -81.37 6.01
N GLU A 50 -9.56 -80.19 6.12
CA GLU A 50 -9.56 -79.40 7.36
C GLU A 50 -10.47 -80.02 8.43
N GLU A 51 -11.56 -80.69 8.05
CA GLU A 51 -12.45 -81.37 8.98
C GLU A 51 -11.78 -82.62 9.57
N LYS A 52 -11.12 -83.44 8.74
CA LYS A 52 -10.33 -84.56 9.26
C LYS A 52 -9.16 -84.10 10.11
N ALA A 53 -8.48 -83.03 9.72
CA ALA A 53 -7.42 -82.44 10.55
C ALA A 53 -7.96 -82.04 11.92
N PHE A 54 -9.11 -81.36 11.96
CA PHE A 54 -9.80 -81.00 13.20
C PHE A 54 -10.10 -82.22 14.07
N GLN A 55 -10.71 -83.27 13.50
CA GLN A 55 -11.07 -84.49 14.26
C GLN A 55 -9.83 -85.18 14.87
N TRP A 56 -8.70 -85.21 14.16
CA TRP A 56 -7.47 -85.80 14.69
C TRP A 56 -6.78 -84.92 15.73
N TYR A 57 -6.79 -83.60 15.56
CA TYR A 57 -6.34 -82.68 16.61
C TYR A 57 -7.23 -82.76 17.86
N LEU A 58 -8.54 -82.94 17.69
CA LEU A 58 -9.49 -83.13 18.79
C LEU A 58 -9.14 -84.37 19.62
N LYS A 59 -9.01 -85.53 18.97
CA LYS A 59 -8.61 -86.79 19.63
C LYS A 59 -7.27 -86.65 20.35
N SER A 60 -6.29 -86.02 19.69
CA SER A 60 -4.97 -85.79 20.26
C SER A 60 -5.02 -84.87 21.50
N ALA A 61 -5.81 -83.80 21.44
CA ALA A 61 -5.94 -82.82 22.52
C ALA A 61 -6.68 -83.38 23.74
N GLU A 62 -7.76 -84.12 23.51
CA GLU A 62 -8.55 -84.82 24.55
C GLU A 62 -7.71 -85.88 25.26
N GLY A 63 -6.80 -86.55 24.54
CA GLY A 63 -5.83 -87.47 25.14
C GLY A 63 -4.70 -86.79 25.94
N GLY A 64 -4.63 -85.46 25.96
CA GLY A 64 -3.66 -84.71 26.77
C GLY A 64 -2.37 -84.28 26.05
N ASN A 65 -2.28 -84.44 24.72
CA ASN A 65 -1.11 -83.97 23.98
C ASN A 65 -1.09 -82.45 23.84
N LEU A 66 -0.05 -81.80 24.36
CA LEU A 66 0.05 -80.34 24.39
C LEU A 66 0.04 -79.70 22.99
N LEU A 67 0.77 -80.27 22.02
CA LEU A 67 0.78 -79.76 20.64
C LEU A 67 -0.62 -79.88 20.00
N GLY A 68 -1.32 -80.98 20.25
CA GLY A 68 -2.70 -81.19 19.84
C GLY A 68 -3.64 -80.17 20.48
N GLN A 69 -3.49 -79.87 21.77
CA GLN A 69 -4.27 -78.84 22.47
C GLN A 69 -4.04 -77.45 21.87
N ASN A 70 -2.79 -77.06 21.62
CA ASN A 70 -2.48 -75.79 20.95
C ASN A 70 -3.07 -75.72 19.52
N ASN A 71 -2.88 -76.77 18.72
CA ASN A 71 -3.38 -76.82 17.34
C ASN A 71 -4.92 -76.78 17.30
N LEU A 72 -5.58 -77.49 18.21
CA LEU A 72 -7.03 -77.46 18.34
C LEU A 72 -7.52 -76.06 18.76
N GLY A 73 -6.82 -75.40 19.67
CA GLY A 73 -7.09 -73.99 20.04
C GLY A 73 -7.05 -73.07 18.81
N TYR A 74 -6.06 -73.25 17.94
CA TYR A 74 -5.95 -72.50 16.68
C TYR A 74 -7.11 -72.77 15.71
N TYR A 75 -7.55 -74.01 15.61
CA TYR A 75 -8.68 -74.39 14.77
C TYR A 75 -9.99 -73.74 15.25
N TYR A 76 -10.25 -73.77 16.56
CA TYR A 76 -11.41 -73.08 17.14
C TYR A 76 -11.32 -71.56 17.00
N GLN A 77 -10.14 -70.96 17.18
CA GLN A 77 -9.96 -69.51 17.05
C GLN A 77 -10.27 -69.00 15.63
N ASN A 78 -9.97 -69.79 14.61
CA ASN A 78 -10.12 -69.40 13.20
C ASN A 78 -11.33 -70.05 12.51
N GLY A 79 -12.04 -70.97 13.17
CA GLY A 79 -13.15 -71.72 12.55
C GLY A 79 -12.71 -72.62 11.40
N ILE A 80 -11.54 -73.24 11.52
CA ILE A 80 -10.99 -74.14 10.49
C ILE A 80 -11.52 -75.54 10.76
N GLY A 81 -12.21 -76.16 9.79
CA GLY A 81 -12.80 -77.50 9.96
C GLY A 81 -13.86 -77.61 11.07
N THR A 82 -14.29 -76.48 11.65
CA THR A 82 -15.29 -76.36 12.73
C THR A 82 -15.84 -74.93 12.79
N THR A 83 -16.86 -74.68 13.61
CA THR A 83 -17.35 -73.31 13.87
C THR A 83 -16.36 -72.54 14.75
N LYS A 84 -16.10 -71.27 14.42
CA LYS A 84 -15.26 -70.38 15.24
C LYS A 84 -15.81 -70.28 16.67
N ASP A 85 -14.97 -70.53 17.66
CA ASP A 85 -15.32 -70.54 19.09
C ASP A 85 -14.13 -70.05 19.92
N GLU A 86 -14.14 -68.77 20.28
CA GLU A 86 -13.01 -68.13 20.96
C GLU A 86 -12.85 -68.61 22.41
N GLU A 87 -13.95 -68.96 23.08
CA GLU A 87 -13.91 -69.48 24.44
C GLU A 87 -13.27 -70.87 24.47
N LYS A 88 -13.68 -71.78 23.58
CA LYS A 88 -13.01 -73.08 23.44
C LYS A 88 -11.54 -72.93 23.03
N ALA A 89 -11.23 -72.00 22.13
CA ALA A 89 -9.85 -71.71 21.76
C ALA A 89 -9.01 -71.32 22.99
N PHE A 90 -9.52 -70.39 23.80
CA PHE A 90 -8.88 -69.97 25.04
C PHE A 90 -8.67 -71.14 26.01
N GLN A 91 -9.68 -71.97 26.25
CA GLN A 91 -9.58 -73.12 27.16
C GLN A 91 -8.53 -74.14 26.69
N TRP A 92 -8.41 -74.39 25.39
CA TRP A 92 -7.40 -75.31 24.85
C TRP A 92 -5.99 -74.73 24.88
N TYR A 93 -5.83 -73.43 24.58
CA TYR A 93 -4.56 -72.74 24.77
C TYR A 93 -4.13 -72.71 26.24
N LEU A 94 -5.08 -72.52 27.17
CA LEU A 94 -4.82 -72.56 28.61
C LEU A 94 -4.24 -73.90 29.04
N LYS A 95 -4.91 -75.01 28.68
CA LYS A 95 -4.42 -76.36 28.97
C LYS A 95 -3.02 -76.61 28.39
N SER A 96 -2.79 -76.20 27.14
CA SER A 96 -1.48 -76.34 26.48
C SER A 96 -0.39 -75.51 27.18
N ALA A 97 -0.71 -74.28 27.56
CA ALA A 97 0.22 -73.35 28.19
C ALA A 97 0.60 -73.77 29.62
N GLU A 98 -0.37 -74.24 30.40
CA GLU A 98 -0.17 -74.79 31.75
C GLU A 98 0.66 -76.08 31.72
N GLY A 99 0.52 -76.88 30.66
CA GLY A 99 1.37 -78.04 30.40
C GLY A 99 2.80 -77.73 29.96
N GLY A 100 3.15 -76.44 29.75
CA GLY A 100 4.50 -76.00 29.44
C GLY A 100 4.83 -75.85 27.95
N ASP A 101 3.87 -75.97 27.04
CA ASP A 101 4.12 -75.75 25.61
C ASP A 101 4.32 -74.26 25.30
N SER A 102 5.51 -73.90 24.81
CA SER A 102 5.87 -72.50 24.56
C SER A 102 5.01 -71.84 23.47
N LYS A 103 4.48 -72.61 22.51
CA LYS A 103 3.54 -72.11 21.50
C LYS A 103 2.18 -71.80 22.12
N GLY A 104 1.64 -72.72 22.93
CA GLY A 104 0.44 -72.53 23.73
C GLY A 104 0.56 -71.32 24.67
N GLN A 105 1.70 -71.15 25.35
CA GLN A 105 1.97 -69.97 26.19
C GLN A 105 1.93 -68.65 25.39
N ASN A 106 2.56 -68.62 24.22
CA ASN A 106 2.51 -67.45 23.32
C ASN A 106 1.08 -67.15 22.84
N ASN A 107 0.32 -68.17 22.46
CA ASN A 107 -1.05 -68.00 21.98
C ASN A 107 -2.00 -67.58 23.10
N LEU A 108 -1.82 -68.11 24.31
CA LEU A 108 -2.56 -67.66 25.49
C LEU A 108 -2.23 -66.20 25.86
N GLY A 109 -0.96 -65.82 25.78
CA GLY A 109 -0.55 -64.42 25.93
C GLY A 109 -1.22 -63.50 24.89
N TYR A 110 -1.34 -63.98 23.65
CA TYR A 110 -2.07 -63.27 22.59
C TYR A 110 -3.57 -63.15 22.87
N CYS A 111 -4.20 -64.19 23.42
CA CYS A 111 -5.59 -64.12 23.84
C CYS A 111 -5.81 -63.08 24.94
N HIS A 112 -4.96 -63.05 25.98
CA HIS A 112 -5.03 -62.03 27.03
C HIS A 112 -4.76 -60.62 26.49
N GLN A 113 -3.81 -60.44 25.57
CA GLN A 113 -3.51 -59.13 25.01
C GLN A 113 -4.69 -58.54 24.20
N ASN A 114 -5.48 -59.38 23.55
CA ASN A 114 -6.54 -58.95 22.63
C ASN A 114 -7.97 -59.25 23.13
N GLY A 115 -8.11 -59.92 24.27
CA GLY A 115 -9.41 -60.32 24.81
C GLY A 115 -10.11 -61.44 24.01
N ILE A 116 -9.37 -62.38 23.44
CA ILE A 116 -9.93 -63.50 22.65
C ILE A 116 -10.35 -64.61 23.60
N GLY A 117 -11.65 -64.86 23.72
CA GLY A 117 -12.20 -65.86 24.65
C GLY A 117 -12.00 -65.53 26.14
N THR A 118 -11.55 -64.32 26.45
CA THR A 118 -11.28 -63.82 27.81
C THR A 118 -11.32 -62.29 27.84
N THR A 119 -11.23 -61.68 29.02
CA THR A 119 -11.06 -60.21 29.13
C THR A 119 -9.63 -59.80 28.84
N LYS A 120 -9.45 -58.64 28.19
CA LYS A 120 -8.11 -58.07 27.93
C LYS A 120 -7.34 -57.88 29.24
N ASP A 121 -6.12 -58.40 29.32
CA ASP A 121 -5.26 -58.38 30.49
C ASP A 121 -3.78 -58.33 30.05
N GLU A 122 -3.20 -57.13 30.07
CA GLU A 122 -1.84 -56.91 29.54
C GLU A 122 -0.76 -57.51 30.46
N GLU A 123 -0.99 -57.54 31.77
CA GLU A 123 -0.05 -58.12 32.73
C GLU A 123 0.00 -59.64 32.55
N LYS A 124 -1.14 -60.31 32.45
CA LYS A 124 -1.17 -61.76 32.12
C LYS A 124 -0.57 -62.05 30.75
N ALA A 125 -0.85 -61.21 29.76
CA ALA A 125 -0.23 -61.36 28.44
C ALA A 125 1.31 -61.32 28.53
N PHE A 126 1.85 -60.35 29.25
CA PHE A 126 3.29 -60.21 29.49
C PHE A 126 3.87 -61.45 30.19
N GLN A 127 3.23 -61.93 31.26
CA GLN A 127 3.70 -63.12 32.00
C GLN A 127 3.74 -64.38 31.11
N TRP A 128 2.75 -64.57 30.23
CA TRP A 128 2.74 -65.72 29.32
C TRP A 128 3.74 -65.59 28.17
N TYR A 129 3.94 -64.38 27.65
CA TYR A 129 5.02 -64.13 26.68
C TYR A 129 6.41 -64.33 27.30
N LEU A 130 6.59 -63.96 28.58
CA LEU A 130 7.83 -64.21 29.32
C LEU A 130 8.13 -65.71 29.41
N LYS A 131 7.16 -66.52 29.87
CA LYS A 131 7.30 -67.99 29.91
C LYS A 131 7.59 -68.60 28.55
N SER A 132 6.91 -68.13 27.51
CA SER A 132 7.14 -68.59 26.13
C SER A 132 8.55 -68.26 25.62
N ALA A 133 9.04 -67.05 25.92
CA ALA A 133 10.37 -66.59 25.56
C ALA A 133 11.48 -67.33 26.32
N GLU A 134 11.26 -67.63 27.60
CA GLU A 134 12.13 -68.47 28.44
C GLU A 134 12.22 -69.91 27.89
N GLY A 135 11.12 -70.43 27.35
CA GLY A 135 11.08 -71.69 26.60
C GLY A 135 11.79 -71.66 25.25
N GLY A 136 12.39 -70.53 24.85
CA GLY A 136 13.17 -70.38 23.62
C GLY A 136 12.33 -70.16 22.36
N TYR A 137 11.02 -69.92 22.47
CA TYR A 137 10.17 -69.72 21.30
C TYR A 137 10.37 -68.34 20.68
N SER A 138 10.80 -68.30 19.40
CA SER A 138 11.23 -67.05 18.76
C SER A 138 10.11 -66.03 18.54
N ASP A 139 8.85 -66.46 18.31
CA ASP A 139 7.71 -65.54 18.31
C ASP A 139 7.41 -65.00 19.71
N GLY A 140 7.54 -65.84 20.75
CA GLY A 140 7.38 -65.43 22.15
C GLY A 140 8.42 -64.37 22.54
N GLN A 141 9.68 -64.58 22.15
CA GLN A 141 10.74 -63.58 22.29
C GLN A 141 10.41 -62.29 21.53
N CYS A 142 9.93 -62.37 20.28
CA CYS A 142 9.52 -61.18 19.52
C CYS A 142 8.41 -60.40 20.22
N ARG A 143 7.39 -61.08 20.75
CA ARG A 143 6.26 -60.44 21.43
C ARG A 143 6.67 -59.85 22.77
N LEU A 144 7.54 -60.53 23.52
CA LEU A 144 8.10 -60.00 24.75
C LEU A 144 8.94 -58.74 24.49
N GLY A 145 9.74 -58.73 23.41
CA GLY A 145 10.47 -57.53 22.98
C GLY A 145 9.53 -56.37 22.65
N TYR A 146 8.40 -56.66 22.00
CA TYR A 146 7.35 -55.68 21.73
C TYR A 146 6.69 -55.13 23.01
N CYS A 147 6.45 -55.99 24.01
CA CYS A 147 5.96 -55.56 25.31
C CYS A 147 6.94 -54.61 26.01
N TYR A 148 8.24 -54.93 26.05
CA TYR A 148 9.25 -54.06 26.64
C TYR A 148 9.41 -52.74 25.88
N GLN A 149 9.33 -52.75 24.54
CA GLN A 149 9.45 -51.53 23.75
C GLN A 149 8.30 -50.53 23.99
N ASN A 150 7.09 -51.04 24.24
CA ASN A 150 5.87 -50.22 24.34
C ASN A 150 5.30 -50.13 25.77
N GLY A 151 5.88 -50.84 26.74
CA GLY A 151 5.39 -50.88 28.12
C GLY A 151 4.04 -51.62 28.28
N ILE A 152 3.82 -52.70 27.53
CA ILE A 152 2.58 -53.49 27.61
C ILE A 152 2.71 -54.53 28.71
N GLY A 153 1.92 -54.38 29.77
CA GLY A 153 1.97 -55.27 30.95
C GLY A 153 3.28 -55.17 31.76
N THR A 154 4.14 -54.19 31.45
CA THR A 154 5.44 -53.95 32.09
C THR A 154 5.89 -52.50 31.88
N THR A 155 6.96 -52.06 32.53
CA THR A 155 7.58 -50.76 32.25
C THR A 155 8.38 -50.79 30.95
N LYS A 156 8.39 -49.69 30.19
CA LYS A 156 9.19 -49.58 28.96
C LYS A 156 10.68 -49.79 29.26
N ASP A 157 11.32 -50.68 28.51
CA ASP A 157 12.74 -51.04 28.65
C ASP A 157 13.34 -51.34 27.27
N GLU A 158 14.05 -50.37 26.69
CA GLU A 158 14.56 -50.48 25.32
C GLU A 158 15.70 -51.48 25.19
N GLU A 159 16.52 -51.65 26.24
CA GLU A 159 17.62 -52.60 26.25
C GLU A 159 17.09 -54.03 26.28
N LYS A 160 16.12 -54.32 27.16
CA LYS A 160 15.46 -55.64 27.16
C LYS A 160 14.70 -55.91 25.87
N ALA A 161 14.06 -54.89 25.28
CA ALA A 161 13.42 -55.02 23.98
C ALA A 161 14.43 -55.44 22.90
N PHE A 162 15.57 -54.75 22.83
CA PHE A 162 16.66 -55.06 21.91
C PHE A 162 17.16 -56.50 22.09
N GLN A 163 17.44 -56.93 23.34
CA GLN A 163 17.91 -58.28 23.64
C GLN A 163 16.90 -59.36 23.21
N MET A 164 15.61 -59.13 23.40
CA MET A 164 14.58 -60.08 22.99
C MET A 164 14.41 -60.15 21.47
N TYR A 165 14.48 -59.02 20.76
CA TYR A 165 14.49 -59.01 19.31
C TYR A 165 15.74 -59.66 18.72
N LEU A 166 16.90 -59.51 19.37
CA LEU A 166 18.14 -60.18 18.98
C LEU A 166 17.97 -61.70 19.03
N LYS A 167 17.54 -62.24 20.18
CA LYS A 167 17.28 -63.68 20.33
C LYS A 167 16.25 -64.20 19.32
N SER A 168 15.17 -63.44 19.12
CA SER A 168 14.14 -63.78 18.14
C SER A 168 14.68 -63.82 16.71
N ALA A 169 15.52 -62.85 16.34
CA ALA A 169 16.13 -62.75 15.02
C ALA A 169 17.16 -63.88 14.77
N GLU A 170 17.95 -64.24 15.78
CA GLU A 170 18.87 -65.39 15.77
C GLU A 170 18.11 -66.71 15.60
N GLY A 171 16.92 -66.83 16.20
CA GLY A 171 15.97 -67.92 16.00
C GLY A 171 15.27 -67.93 14.63
N GLY A 172 15.70 -67.09 13.67
CA GLY A 172 15.18 -67.06 12.30
C GLY A 172 13.83 -66.35 12.14
N ASN A 173 13.32 -65.66 13.16
CA ASN A 173 12.02 -65.01 13.10
C ASN A 173 12.06 -63.75 12.23
N SER A 174 11.29 -63.71 11.13
CA SER A 174 11.31 -62.57 10.20
C SER A 174 10.73 -61.28 10.80
N LYS A 175 9.79 -61.35 11.75
CA LYS A 175 9.33 -60.18 12.53
C LYS A 175 10.37 -59.72 13.55
N GLY A 176 11.05 -60.66 14.21
CA GLY A 176 12.19 -60.38 15.09
C GLY A 176 13.31 -59.66 14.35
N GLN A 177 13.69 -60.14 13.16
CA GLN A 177 14.67 -59.49 12.29
C GLN A 177 14.24 -58.08 11.87
N TYR A 178 12.98 -57.88 11.49
CA TYR A 178 12.43 -56.55 11.18
C TYR A 178 12.54 -55.59 12.37
N ASN A 179 12.12 -56.03 13.55
CA ASN A 179 12.12 -55.21 14.77
C ASN A 179 13.55 -54.88 15.21
N LEU A 180 14.47 -55.84 15.13
CA LEU A 180 15.90 -55.60 15.39
C LEU A 180 16.51 -54.61 14.38
N GLY A 181 16.13 -54.72 13.10
CA GLY A 181 16.52 -53.74 12.08
C GLY A 181 15.99 -52.33 12.41
N SER A 182 14.77 -52.24 12.94
CA SER A 182 14.20 -50.99 13.45
C SER A 182 14.97 -50.43 14.65
N CYS A 183 15.43 -51.30 15.56
CA CYS A 183 16.29 -50.90 16.68
C CYS A 183 17.59 -50.28 16.19
N TYR A 184 18.30 -50.91 15.25
CA TYR A 184 19.52 -50.35 14.68
C TYR A 184 19.28 -49.10 13.84
N ARG A 185 18.14 -49.00 13.15
CA ARG A 185 17.77 -47.77 12.40
C ARG A 185 17.59 -46.58 13.34
N ASN A 186 16.88 -46.78 14.45
CA ASN A 186 16.41 -45.71 15.32
C ASN A 186 17.30 -45.50 16.57
N GLY A 187 18.16 -46.45 16.89
CA GLY A 187 18.98 -46.45 18.11
C GLY A 187 18.20 -46.87 19.36
N ILE A 188 17.24 -47.80 19.23
CA ILE A 188 16.41 -48.27 20.36
C ILE A 188 17.16 -49.40 21.07
N GLY A 189 17.61 -49.16 22.30
CA GLY A 189 18.39 -50.12 23.08
C GLY A 189 19.79 -50.44 22.52
N THR A 190 20.23 -49.69 21.50
CA THR A 190 21.52 -49.87 20.82
C THR A 190 21.94 -48.59 20.10
N THR A 191 23.16 -48.52 19.57
CA THR A 191 23.59 -47.40 18.72
C THR A 191 23.08 -47.55 17.29
N LYS A 192 22.88 -46.43 16.59
CA LYS A 192 22.39 -46.44 15.21
C LYS A 192 23.40 -47.09 14.27
N ASP A 193 22.97 -48.05 13.47
CA ASP A 193 23.80 -48.79 12.52
C ASP A 193 23.00 -49.09 11.25
N LYS A 194 23.23 -48.29 10.20
CA LYS A 194 22.45 -48.35 8.95
C LYS A 194 22.74 -49.63 8.16
N GLU A 195 23.96 -50.15 8.23
CA GLU A 195 24.37 -51.36 7.51
C GLU A 195 23.76 -52.61 8.17
N LYS A 196 23.81 -52.70 9.51
CA LYS A 196 23.11 -53.79 10.22
C LYS A 196 21.61 -53.73 10.04
N ALA A 197 21.02 -52.53 10.07
CA ALA A 197 19.60 -52.36 9.78
C ALA A 197 19.25 -52.88 8.37
N PHE A 198 20.07 -52.54 7.37
CA PHE A 198 19.91 -53.05 6.00
C PHE A 198 19.96 -54.58 5.95
N GLN A 199 20.99 -55.21 6.53
CA GLN A 199 21.15 -56.67 6.52
C GLN A 199 19.99 -57.39 7.22
N LEU A 200 19.45 -56.81 8.29
CA LEU A 200 18.30 -57.38 9.01
C LEU A 200 16.99 -57.21 8.24
N TYR A 201 16.78 -56.06 7.58
CA TYR A 201 15.63 -55.89 6.69
C TYR A 201 15.71 -56.81 5.47
N LEU A 202 16.92 -57.08 4.95
CA LEU A 202 17.13 -58.07 3.88
C LEU A 202 16.68 -59.46 4.32
N LYS A 203 17.21 -59.97 5.43
CA LYS A 203 16.81 -61.28 5.99
C LYS A 203 15.31 -61.35 6.28
N SER A 204 14.75 -60.28 6.85
CA SER A 204 13.33 -60.19 7.14
C SER A 204 12.47 -60.23 5.87
N ALA A 205 12.87 -59.52 4.82
CA ALA A 205 12.18 -59.46 3.54
C ALA A 205 12.24 -60.80 2.78
N GLU A 206 13.40 -61.46 2.81
CA GLU A 206 13.60 -62.83 2.28
C GLU A 206 12.75 -63.86 3.05
N GLY A 207 12.60 -63.68 4.37
CA GLY A 207 11.69 -64.44 5.22
C GLY A 207 10.20 -64.08 5.06
N GLY A 208 9.82 -63.35 4.00
CA GLY A 208 8.43 -63.06 3.64
C GLY A 208 7.75 -61.94 4.45
N ASN A 209 8.48 -61.20 5.29
CA ASN A 209 7.88 -60.12 6.06
C ASN A 209 7.57 -58.90 5.19
N LEU A 210 6.29 -58.57 5.02
CA LEU A 210 5.85 -57.47 4.15
C LEU A 210 6.39 -56.09 4.56
N LEU A 211 6.52 -55.83 5.87
CA LEU A 211 7.09 -54.57 6.38
C LEU A 211 8.61 -54.52 6.13
N GLY A 212 9.29 -55.65 6.27
CA GLY A 212 10.68 -55.85 5.89
C GLY A 212 10.89 -55.58 4.40
N GLN A 213 10.07 -56.15 3.53
CA GLN A 213 10.11 -55.92 2.08
C GLN A 213 9.93 -54.43 1.73
N ASN A 214 8.94 -53.75 2.31
CA ASN A 214 8.74 -52.32 2.07
C ASN A 214 9.94 -51.48 2.56
N ASN A 215 10.44 -51.73 3.76
CA ASN A 215 11.59 -50.97 4.29
C ASN A 215 12.87 -51.25 3.50
N LEU A 216 13.07 -52.48 3.03
CA LEU A 216 14.20 -52.82 2.17
C LEU A 216 14.11 -52.06 0.83
N GLY A 217 12.92 -51.96 0.25
CA GLY A 217 12.68 -51.11 -0.93
C GLY A 217 13.09 -49.65 -0.68
N TYR A 218 12.72 -49.10 0.46
CA TYR A 218 13.12 -47.74 0.87
C TYR A 218 14.64 -47.58 1.04
N TYR A 219 15.32 -48.59 1.58
CA TYR A 219 16.77 -48.57 1.76
C TYR A 219 17.49 -48.59 0.40
N TYR A 220 17.04 -49.41 -0.55
CA TYR A 220 17.58 -49.43 -1.91
C TYR A 220 17.28 -48.12 -2.67
N GLN A 221 16.08 -47.57 -2.56
CA GLN A 221 15.72 -46.32 -3.24
C GLN A 221 16.59 -45.13 -2.80
N ASN A 222 17.02 -45.11 -1.54
CA ASN A 222 17.77 -44.00 -0.96
C ASN A 222 19.27 -44.30 -0.73
N GLY A 223 19.75 -45.52 -1.02
CA GLY A 223 21.13 -45.92 -0.77
C GLY A 223 21.52 -45.88 0.72
N ILE A 224 20.63 -46.32 1.61
CA ILE A 224 20.87 -46.31 3.06
C ILE A 224 21.50 -47.63 3.47
N GLY A 225 22.74 -47.62 3.96
CA GLY A 225 23.45 -48.85 4.36
C GLY A 225 23.74 -49.82 3.19
N THR A 226 23.55 -49.35 1.95
CA THR A 226 23.77 -50.05 0.68
C THR A 226 23.90 -49.02 -0.45
N THR A 227 24.25 -49.45 -1.67
CA THR A 227 24.22 -48.57 -2.85
C THR A 227 22.78 -48.34 -3.34
N LYS A 228 22.48 -47.13 -3.82
CA LYS A 228 21.19 -46.81 -4.41
C LYS A 228 20.89 -47.72 -5.61
N ASP A 229 19.73 -48.37 -5.62
CA ASP A 229 19.30 -49.30 -6.67
C ASP A 229 17.77 -49.23 -6.85
N GLU A 230 17.33 -48.48 -7.86
CA GLU A 230 15.90 -48.21 -8.06
C GLU A 230 15.14 -49.43 -8.55
N GLU A 231 15.78 -50.31 -9.31
CA GLU A 231 15.17 -51.55 -9.81
C GLU A 231 14.92 -52.53 -8.66
N LYS A 232 15.90 -52.75 -7.79
CA LYS A 232 15.68 -53.55 -6.57
C LYS A 232 14.65 -52.92 -5.65
N ALA A 233 14.65 -51.59 -5.52
CA ALA A 233 13.63 -50.90 -4.74
C ALA A 233 12.22 -51.21 -5.26
N PHE A 234 12.01 -51.07 -6.58
CA PHE A 234 10.75 -51.38 -7.25
C PHE A 234 10.33 -52.85 -7.01
N GLN A 235 11.24 -53.81 -7.20
CA GLN A 235 10.94 -55.24 -7.01
C GLN A 235 10.50 -55.56 -5.57
N TRP A 236 11.14 -54.96 -4.56
CA TRP A 236 10.76 -55.18 -3.15
C TRP A 236 9.47 -54.47 -2.76
N TYR A 237 9.22 -53.27 -3.28
CA TYR A 237 7.91 -52.62 -3.14
C TYR A 237 6.79 -53.42 -3.81
N LEU A 238 7.05 -54.01 -4.98
CA LEU A 238 6.10 -54.87 -5.69
C LEU A 238 5.70 -56.08 -4.85
N LYS A 239 6.69 -56.83 -4.33
CA LYS A 239 6.43 -57.97 -3.43
C LYS A 239 5.62 -57.58 -2.19
N SER A 240 5.98 -56.45 -1.55
CA SER A 240 5.26 -55.94 -0.39
C SER A 240 3.81 -55.54 -0.73
N ALA A 241 3.61 -54.88 -1.87
CA ALA A 241 2.33 -54.39 -2.33
C ALA A 241 1.37 -55.52 -2.74
N GLU A 242 1.89 -56.53 -3.46
CA GLU A 242 1.17 -57.75 -3.83
C GLU A 242 0.77 -58.57 -2.61
N GLY A 243 1.61 -58.58 -1.57
CA GLY A 243 1.27 -59.15 -0.27
C GLY A 243 0.23 -58.37 0.55
N GLY A 244 -0.28 -57.25 0.03
CA GLY A 244 -1.35 -56.46 0.68
C GLY A 244 -0.86 -55.37 1.64
N ASN A 245 0.43 -55.03 1.65
CA ASN A 245 0.93 -53.95 2.50
C ASN A 245 0.55 -52.57 1.96
N SER A 246 -0.32 -51.83 2.65
CA SER A 246 -0.77 -50.50 2.20
C SER A 246 0.37 -49.50 1.98
N LYS A 247 1.43 -49.53 2.81
CA LYS A 247 2.61 -48.65 2.61
C LYS A 247 3.40 -49.04 1.35
N GLY A 248 3.57 -50.34 1.14
CA GLY A 248 4.17 -50.91 -0.07
C GLY A 248 3.39 -50.53 -1.32
N GLN A 249 2.05 -50.63 -1.29
CA GLN A 249 1.16 -50.22 -2.37
C GLN A 249 1.31 -48.73 -2.70
N ASN A 250 1.34 -47.86 -1.69
CA ASN A 250 1.59 -46.42 -1.88
C ASN A 250 2.97 -46.15 -2.50
N ASN A 251 4.03 -46.80 -2.02
CA ASN A 251 5.38 -46.61 -2.53
C ASN A 251 5.53 -47.14 -3.96
N LEU A 252 4.87 -48.24 -4.29
CA LEU A 252 4.81 -48.77 -5.65
C LEU A 252 4.05 -47.82 -6.60
N GLY A 253 2.93 -47.25 -6.15
CA GLY A 253 2.22 -46.20 -6.88
C GLY A 253 3.12 -44.99 -7.17
N TYR A 254 3.93 -44.58 -6.19
CA TYR A 254 4.92 -43.52 -6.35
C TYR A 254 6.02 -43.86 -7.36
N CYS A 255 6.46 -45.11 -7.41
CA CYS A 255 7.42 -45.57 -8.42
C CYS A 255 6.83 -45.47 -9.82
N TYR A 256 5.59 -45.92 -10.03
CA TYR A 256 4.90 -45.78 -11.33
C TYR A 256 4.64 -44.32 -11.70
N GLN A 257 4.28 -43.45 -10.75
CA GLN A 257 4.03 -42.04 -11.03
C GLN A 257 5.28 -41.30 -11.53
N ASN A 258 6.47 -41.68 -11.03
CA ASN A 258 7.72 -40.97 -11.30
C ASN A 258 8.71 -41.75 -12.17
N GLY A 259 8.41 -43.00 -12.54
CA GLY A 259 9.31 -43.85 -13.30
C GLY A 259 10.54 -44.32 -12.52
N ILE A 260 10.40 -44.60 -11.22
CA ILE A 260 11.52 -45.06 -10.36
C ILE A 260 11.63 -46.57 -10.47
N GLY A 261 12.72 -47.07 -11.04
CA GLY A 261 12.94 -48.52 -11.25
C GLY A 261 11.98 -49.18 -12.24
N THR A 262 11.17 -48.38 -12.95
CA THR A 262 10.16 -48.82 -13.92
C THR A 262 9.82 -47.66 -14.88
N THR A 263 9.05 -47.92 -15.94
CA THR A 263 8.52 -46.85 -16.81
C THR A 263 7.37 -46.11 -16.14
N LYS A 264 7.30 -44.78 -16.32
CA LYS A 264 6.18 -43.96 -15.82
C LYS A 264 4.83 -44.47 -16.35
N ASP A 265 3.87 -44.71 -15.46
CA ASP A 265 2.53 -45.22 -15.78
C ASP A 265 1.51 -44.67 -14.77
N GLU A 266 0.77 -43.63 -15.16
CA GLU A 266 -0.17 -42.95 -14.28
C GLU A 266 -1.41 -43.82 -13.95
N GLY A 267 -1.82 -44.70 -14.87
CA GLY A 267 -2.94 -45.62 -14.64
C GLY A 267 -2.60 -46.66 -13.57
N LYS A 268 -1.40 -47.25 -13.62
CA LYS A 268 -0.92 -48.14 -12.56
C LYS A 268 -0.68 -47.41 -11.25
N ALA A 269 -0.15 -46.18 -11.29
CA ALA A 269 0.01 -45.37 -10.09
C ALA A 269 -1.33 -45.17 -9.37
N PHE A 270 -2.37 -44.77 -10.11
CA PHE A 270 -3.73 -44.61 -9.59
C PHE A 270 -4.26 -45.91 -8.96
N GLN A 271 -4.16 -47.04 -9.66
CA GLN A 271 -4.61 -48.35 -9.17
C GLN A 271 -3.95 -48.75 -7.85
N TRP A 272 -2.65 -48.50 -7.69
CA TRP A 272 -1.93 -48.83 -6.44
C TRP A 272 -2.22 -47.85 -5.30
N TYR A 273 -2.41 -46.56 -5.61
CA TYR A 273 -2.89 -45.60 -4.61
C TYR A 273 -4.31 -45.92 -4.14
N LEU A 274 -5.17 -46.38 -5.04
CA LEU A 274 -6.52 -46.83 -4.69
C LEU A 274 -6.47 -47.99 -3.68
N LYS A 275 -5.72 -49.05 -3.99
CA LYS A 275 -5.53 -50.18 -3.06
C LYS A 275 -4.97 -49.74 -1.71
N SER A 276 -3.97 -48.85 -1.73
CA SER A 276 -3.39 -48.31 -0.50
C SER A 276 -4.41 -47.51 0.33
N ALA A 277 -5.28 -46.74 -0.33
CA ALA A 277 -6.29 -45.91 0.32
C ALA A 277 -7.44 -46.76 0.90
N GLU A 278 -7.85 -47.81 0.16
CA GLU A 278 -8.80 -48.84 0.63
C GLU A 278 -8.26 -49.60 1.84
N GLY A 279 -6.95 -49.86 1.86
CA GLY A 279 -6.22 -50.39 3.02
C GLY A 279 -6.04 -49.38 4.17
N GLY A 280 -6.72 -48.23 4.14
CA GLY A 280 -6.76 -47.25 5.22
C GLY A 280 -5.50 -46.39 5.41
N TYR A 281 -4.54 -46.42 4.48
CA TYR A 281 -3.30 -45.67 4.63
C TYR A 281 -3.48 -44.19 4.27
N SER A 282 -3.25 -43.29 5.24
CA SER A 282 -3.55 -41.86 5.10
C SER A 282 -2.72 -41.17 4.01
N ASP A 283 -1.45 -41.54 3.79
CA ASP A 283 -0.68 -41.01 2.65
C ASP A 283 -1.24 -41.49 1.32
N GLY A 284 -1.68 -42.76 1.24
CA GLY A 284 -2.32 -43.32 0.05
C GLY A 284 -3.62 -42.60 -0.28
N GLN A 285 -4.45 -42.32 0.73
CA GLN A 285 -5.64 -41.49 0.60
C GLN A 285 -5.30 -40.07 0.10
N CYS A 286 -4.25 -39.43 0.66
CA CYS A 286 -3.80 -38.11 0.19
C CYS A 286 -3.43 -38.12 -1.29
N ARG A 287 -2.63 -39.11 -1.71
CA ARG A 287 -2.18 -39.24 -3.11
C ARG A 287 -3.32 -39.58 -4.06
N LEU A 288 -4.27 -40.41 -3.63
CA LEU A 288 -5.47 -40.69 -4.41
C LEU A 288 -6.33 -39.44 -4.57
N GLY A 289 -6.49 -38.62 -3.51
CA GLY A 289 -7.15 -37.32 -3.59
C GLY A 289 -6.49 -36.39 -4.59
N TYR A 290 -5.16 -36.36 -4.60
CA TYR A 290 -4.38 -35.60 -5.59
C TYR A 290 -4.59 -36.09 -7.03
N CYS A 291 -4.71 -37.41 -7.23
CA CYS A 291 -5.01 -37.97 -8.54
C CYS A 291 -6.39 -37.55 -9.03
N TYR A 292 -7.42 -37.60 -8.17
CA TYR A 292 -8.78 -37.15 -8.52
C TYR A 292 -8.85 -35.64 -8.78
N GLN A 293 -8.14 -34.82 -8.01
CA GLN A 293 -8.16 -33.36 -8.20
C GLN A 293 -7.56 -32.93 -9.55
N ASN A 294 -6.53 -33.66 -10.02
CA ASN A 294 -5.76 -33.28 -11.22
C ASN A 294 -6.03 -34.19 -12.44
N GLY A 295 -6.82 -35.26 -12.28
CA GLY A 295 -7.08 -36.22 -13.36
C GLY A 295 -5.86 -37.08 -13.72
N ILE A 296 -5.04 -37.48 -12.74
CA ILE A 296 -3.84 -38.31 -12.97
C ILE A 296 -4.24 -39.78 -12.94
N GLY A 297 -4.14 -40.46 -14.08
CA GLY A 297 -4.55 -41.87 -14.22
C GLY A 297 -6.06 -42.12 -14.11
N THR A 298 -6.87 -41.06 -13.99
CA THR A 298 -8.34 -41.07 -13.88
C THR A 298 -8.92 -39.76 -14.43
N THR A 299 -10.24 -39.66 -14.60
CA THR A 299 -10.90 -38.37 -14.84
C THR A 299 -10.90 -37.50 -13.58
N LYS A 300 -10.84 -36.18 -13.76
CA LYS A 300 -10.94 -35.21 -12.65
C LYS A 300 -12.29 -35.36 -11.91
N ASP A 301 -12.25 -35.42 -10.58
CA ASP A 301 -13.41 -35.60 -9.72
C ASP A 301 -13.16 -34.89 -8.37
N GLU A 302 -13.69 -33.68 -8.22
CA GLU A 302 -13.41 -32.84 -7.05
C GLU A 302 -14.07 -33.37 -5.77
N GLU A 303 -15.24 -34.01 -5.88
CA GLU A 303 -15.94 -34.59 -4.73
C GLU A 303 -15.16 -35.78 -4.17
N LYS A 304 -14.70 -36.70 -5.03
CA LYS A 304 -13.83 -37.80 -4.59
C LYS A 304 -12.49 -37.30 -4.05
N ALA A 305 -11.92 -36.25 -4.64
CA ALA A 305 -10.71 -35.63 -4.11
C ALA A 305 -10.92 -35.14 -2.68
N PHE A 306 -12.00 -34.38 -2.43
CA PHE A 306 -12.37 -33.90 -1.11
C PHE A 306 -12.55 -35.04 -0.10
N GLN A 307 -13.30 -36.10 -0.47
CA GLN A 307 -13.51 -37.26 0.41
C GLN A 307 -12.22 -37.97 0.79
N MET A 308 -11.27 -38.09 -0.15
CA MET A 308 -9.98 -38.72 0.13
C MET A 308 -9.07 -37.84 1.00
N TYR A 309 -9.05 -36.52 0.77
CA TYR A 309 -8.33 -35.59 1.64
C TYR A 309 -8.93 -35.54 3.04
N LEU A 310 -10.25 -35.64 3.19
CA LEU A 310 -10.92 -35.71 4.49
C LEU A 310 -10.45 -36.93 5.29
N LYS A 311 -10.55 -38.13 4.69
CA LYS A 311 -10.06 -39.37 5.34
C LYS A 311 -8.58 -39.30 5.68
N SER A 312 -7.77 -38.75 4.77
CA SER A 312 -6.33 -38.57 4.97
C SER A 312 -6.01 -37.63 6.14
N ALA A 313 -6.73 -36.50 6.23
CA ALA A 313 -6.57 -35.49 7.27
C ALA A 313 -7.00 -36.00 8.65
N GLU A 314 -8.12 -36.73 8.71
CA GLU A 314 -8.61 -37.43 9.92
C GLU A 314 -7.62 -38.53 10.36
N GLY A 315 -6.97 -39.19 9.40
CA GLY A 315 -5.86 -40.12 9.63
C GLY A 315 -4.53 -39.44 10.02
N GLY A 316 -4.52 -38.12 10.26
CA GLY A 316 -3.36 -37.38 10.76
C GLY A 316 -2.32 -37.01 9.71
N ASN A 317 -2.58 -37.22 8.42
CA ASN A 317 -1.63 -36.84 7.37
C ASN A 317 -1.60 -35.31 7.21
N LEU A 318 -0.43 -34.72 7.44
CA LEU A 318 -0.26 -33.26 7.44
C LEU A 318 -0.52 -32.61 6.07
N LEU A 319 -0.17 -33.29 4.97
CA LEU A 319 -0.44 -32.82 3.61
C LEU A 319 -1.93 -32.92 3.27
N GLY A 320 -2.62 -33.96 3.75
CA GLY A 320 -4.07 -34.14 3.65
C GLY A 320 -4.80 -33.05 4.42
N GLN A 321 -4.34 -32.69 5.62
CA GLN A 321 -4.87 -31.55 6.39
C GLN A 321 -4.71 -30.23 5.63
N TYR A 322 -3.53 -30.00 5.03
CA TYR A 322 -3.30 -28.83 4.18
C TYR A 322 -4.25 -28.82 2.95
N ASN A 323 -4.33 -29.93 2.21
CA ASN A 323 -5.17 -30.03 1.01
C ASN A 323 -6.66 -29.89 1.34
N LEU A 324 -7.10 -30.40 2.48
CA LEU A 324 -8.47 -30.24 2.95
C LEU A 324 -8.77 -28.77 3.30
N GLY A 325 -7.84 -28.08 3.97
CA GLY A 325 -7.93 -26.64 4.19
C GLY A 325 -8.03 -25.85 2.88
N TYR A 326 -7.26 -26.27 1.87
CA TYR A 326 -7.30 -25.70 0.52
C TYR A 326 -8.64 -25.95 -0.18
N CYS A 327 -9.24 -27.14 -0.01
CA CYS A 327 -10.56 -27.45 -0.55
C CYS A 327 -11.65 -26.56 0.07
N TYR A 328 -11.66 -26.39 1.39
CA TYR A 328 -12.61 -25.50 2.06
C TYR A 328 -12.42 -24.03 1.68
N LEU A 329 -11.18 -23.56 1.51
CA LEU A 329 -10.93 -22.17 1.13
C LEU A 329 -11.46 -21.82 -0.27
N ASN A 330 -11.39 -22.78 -1.21
CA ASN A 330 -11.71 -22.57 -2.62
C ASN A 330 -13.04 -23.20 -3.06
N GLY A 331 -13.71 -23.97 -2.19
CA GLY A 331 -14.93 -24.70 -2.53
C GLY A 331 -14.71 -25.87 -3.50
N ILE A 332 -13.57 -26.56 -3.40
CA ILE A 332 -13.24 -27.70 -4.28
C ILE A 332 -13.90 -28.96 -3.70
N GLY A 333 -14.88 -29.52 -4.41
CA GLY A 333 -15.63 -30.71 -3.98
C GLY A 333 -16.49 -30.49 -2.72
N THR A 334 -16.63 -29.25 -2.26
CA THR A 334 -17.40 -28.86 -1.07
C THR A 334 -17.79 -27.38 -1.15
N THR A 335 -18.63 -26.90 -0.24
CA THR A 335 -18.94 -25.47 -0.14
C THR A 335 -17.78 -24.70 0.51
N LYS A 336 -17.50 -23.48 0.03
CA LYS A 336 -16.47 -22.62 0.62
C LYS A 336 -16.76 -22.36 2.11
N ASP A 337 -15.76 -22.55 2.96
CA ASP A 337 -15.84 -22.39 4.41
C ASP A 337 -14.47 -21.94 4.97
N GLU A 338 -14.34 -20.64 5.22
CA GLU A 338 -13.06 -20.05 5.62
C GLU A 338 -12.64 -20.45 7.04
N GLU A 339 -13.60 -20.66 7.94
CA GLU A 339 -13.33 -21.08 9.32
C GLU A 339 -12.79 -22.50 9.35
N LYS A 340 -13.40 -23.45 8.62
CA LYS A 340 -12.86 -24.81 8.49
C LYS A 340 -11.51 -24.82 7.79
N ALA A 341 -11.32 -23.98 6.77
CA ALA A 341 -10.02 -23.85 6.10
C ALA A 341 -8.93 -23.45 7.11
N PHE A 342 -9.20 -22.43 7.92
CA PHE A 342 -8.30 -21.97 8.98
C PHE A 342 -7.97 -23.09 9.98
N GLN A 343 -8.98 -23.81 10.48
CA GLN A 343 -8.79 -24.91 11.45
C GLN A 343 -7.90 -26.04 10.91
N TRP A 344 -8.07 -26.41 9.64
CA TRP A 344 -7.25 -27.46 9.02
C TRP A 344 -5.83 -27.00 8.68
N TYR A 345 -5.66 -25.75 8.23
CA TYR A 345 -4.32 -25.16 8.09
C TYR A 345 -3.60 -25.05 9.44
N LEU A 346 -4.31 -24.70 10.52
CA LEU A 346 -3.75 -24.66 11.88
C LEU A 346 -3.20 -26.02 12.29
N LYS A 347 -4.00 -27.10 12.18
CA LYS A 347 -3.55 -28.47 12.48
C LYS A 347 -2.34 -28.88 11.64
N SER A 348 -2.36 -28.59 10.34
CA SER A 348 -1.26 -28.89 9.43
C SER A 348 0.02 -28.12 9.81
N ALA A 349 -0.11 -26.83 10.14
CA ALA A 349 0.99 -25.96 10.52
C ALA A 349 1.63 -26.32 11.86
N GLU A 350 0.81 -26.64 12.87
CA GLU A 350 1.25 -27.12 14.19
C GLU A 350 1.96 -28.48 14.09
N GLY A 351 1.53 -29.33 13.17
CA GLY A 351 2.22 -30.57 12.83
C GLY A 351 3.54 -30.38 12.06
N GLY A 352 3.90 -29.15 11.69
CA GLY A 352 5.17 -28.83 11.03
C GLY A 352 5.12 -28.81 9.50
N ASN A 353 3.94 -28.84 8.87
CA ASN A 353 3.83 -28.74 7.42
C ASN A 353 4.15 -27.32 6.94
N LEU A 354 5.16 -27.19 6.09
CA LEU A 354 5.63 -25.89 5.62
C LEU A 354 4.58 -25.13 4.79
N LEU A 355 3.77 -25.82 3.99
CA LEU A 355 2.67 -25.21 3.22
C LEU A 355 1.51 -24.82 4.14
N GLY A 356 1.21 -25.63 5.15
CA GLY A 356 0.26 -25.30 6.21
C GLY A 356 0.67 -24.04 6.97
N GLN A 357 1.94 -23.94 7.39
CA GLN A 357 2.49 -22.76 8.06
C GLN A 357 2.39 -21.50 7.19
N TYR A 358 2.75 -21.61 5.90
CA TYR A 358 2.60 -20.50 4.95
C TYR A 358 1.14 -20.04 4.83
N ASN A 359 0.19 -20.97 4.62
CA ASN A 359 -1.22 -20.62 4.45
C ASN A 359 -1.86 -20.10 5.75
N LEU A 360 -1.43 -20.59 6.91
CA LEU A 360 -1.86 -20.05 8.19
C LEU A 360 -1.39 -18.60 8.37
N GLY A 361 -0.15 -18.29 7.98
CA GLY A 361 0.34 -16.91 7.92
C GLY A 361 -0.49 -16.04 6.96
N TYR A 362 -0.91 -16.60 5.82
CA TYR A 362 -1.80 -15.94 4.88
C TYR A 362 -3.20 -15.68 5.45
N CYS A 363 -3.77 -16.62 6.19
CA CYS A 363 -5.04 -16.44 6.88
C CYS A 363 -4.98 -15.30 7.90
N TYR A 364 -3.97 -15.28 8.77
CA TYR A 364 -3.80 -14.21 9.75
C TYR A 364 -3.58 -12.83 9.11
N ARG A 365 -2.79 -12.75 8.03
CA ARG A 365 -2.54 -11.48 7.34
C ARG A 365 -3.81 -10.85 6.77
N ASN A 366 -4.74 -11.67 6.28
CA ASN A 366 -5.92 -11.22 5.56
C ASN A 366 -7.23 -11.36 6.36
N GLY A 367 -7.20 -11.95 7.55
CA GLY A 367 -8.39 -12.22 8.35
C GLY A 367 -9.30 -13.30 7.75
N ILE A 368 -8.74 -14.32 7.11
CA ILE A 368 -9.51 -15.41 6.48
C ILE A 368 -9.78 -16.50 7.53
N GLY A 369 -11.05 -16.67 7.90
CA GLY A 369 -11.48 -17.64 8.92
C GLY A 369 -11.02 -17.30 10.36
N THR A 370 -10.42 -16.13 10.57
CA THR A 370 -9.91 -15.62 11.85
C THR A 370 -9.87 -14.09 11.82
N THR A 371 -9.65 -13.43 12.96
CA THR A 371 -9.32 -12.01 12.98
C THR A 371 -7.93 -11.75 12.37
N LYS A 372 -7.79 -10.59 11.69
CA LYS A 372 -6.51 -10.16 11.13
C LYS A 372 -5.47 -9.94 12.25
N ASP A 373 -4.29 -10.53 12.12
CA ASP A 373 -3.20 -10.47 13.09
C ASP A 373 -1.84 -10.52 12.35
N GLU A 374 -1.21 -9.36 12.19
CA GLU A 374 0.02 -9.25 11.40
C GLU A 374 1.24 -9.86 12.10
N GLU A 375 1.28 -9.83 13.44
CA GLU A 375 2.36 -10.42 14.23
C GLU A 375 2.34 -11.95 14.11
N LYS A 376 1.18 -12.58 14.28
CA LYS A 376 1.06 -14.04 14.04
C LYS A 376 1.34 -14.41 12.59
N ALA A 377 0.91 -13.58 11.63
CA ALA A 377 1.23 -13.81 10.23
C ALA A 377 2.74 -13.85 10.00
N PHE A 378 3.48 -12.87 10.55
CA PHE A 378 4.93 -12.82 10.51
C PHE A 378 5.57 -14.07 11.12
N GLN A 379 5.15 -14.49 12.32
CA GLN A 379 5.70 -15.66 13.01
C GLN A 379 5.51 -16.96 12.21
N TRP A 380 4.35 -17.15 11.57
CA TRP A 380 4.09 -18.34 10.76
C TRP A 380 4.82 -18.32 9.41
N TYR A 381 4.94 -17.14 8.77
CA TYR A 381 5.80 -17.00 7.60
C TYR A 381 7.27 -17.25 7.93
N LEU A 382 7.75 -16.80 9.10
CA LEU A 382 9.11 -17.05 9.57
C LEU A 382 9.38 -18.55 9.70
N LYS A 383 8.53 -19.29 10.42
CA LYS A 383 8.64 -20.76 10.56
C LYS A 383 8.66 -21.46 9.20
N SER A 384 7.76 -21.08 8.30
CA SER A 384 7.68 -21.64 6.94
C SER A 384 8.96 -21.35 6.13
N ALA A 385 9.47 -20.12 6.21
CA ALA A 385 10.65 -19.66 5.49
C ALA A 385 11.95 -20.31 5.98
N GLU A 386 12.12 -20.42 7.31
CA GLU A 386 13.24 -21.11 7.96
C GLU A 386 13.24 -22.61 7.64
N GLY A 387 12.06 -23.21 7.50
CA GLY A 387 11.90 -24.59 7.00
C GLY A 387 12.19 -24.75 5.50
N GLY A 388 12.48 -23.68 4.76
CA GLY A 388 12.85 -23.72 3.35
C GLY A 388 11.70 -23.54 2.36
N ASN A 389 10.50 -23.13 2.82
CA ASN A 389 9.39 -22.87 1.91
C ASN A 389 9.61 -21.61 1.09
N LEU A 390 9.67 -21.73 -0.23
CA LEU A 390 9.95 -20.60 -1.12
C LEU A 390 8.87 -19.50 -1.07
N LEU A 391 7.60 -19.86 -0.91
CA LEU A 391 6.50 -18.89 -0.78
C LEU A 391 6.54 -18.19 0.58
N GLY A 392 6.87 -18.93 1.64
CA GLY A 392 7.14 -18.39 2.97
C GLY A 392 8.29 -17.38 2.95
N GLN A 393 9.42 -17.73 2.32
CA GLN A 393 10.59 -16.85 2.16
C GLN A 393 10.23 -15.54 1.43
N ASN A 394 9.49 -15.62 0.31
CA ASN A 394 9.05 -14.43 -0.40
C ASN A 394 8.13 -13.54 0.46
N ASN A 395 7.17 -14.11 1.16
CA ASN A 395 6.25 -13.31 2.00
C ASN A 395 6.93 -12.75 3.24
N LEU A 396 7.92 -13.46 3.80
CA LEU A 396 8.73 -12.93 4.88
C LEU A 396 9.58 -11.73 4.41
N GLY A 397 10.16 -11.81 3.21
CA GLY A 397 10.82 -10.65 2.59
C GLY A 397 9.87 -9.46 2.44
N TYR A 398 8.63 -9.70 2.03
CA TYR A 398 7.59 -8.68 1.94
C TYR A 398 7.20 -8.08 3.29
N CYS A 399 7.14 -8.90 4.35
CA CYS A 399 6.90 -8.42 5.71
C CYS A 399 8.01 -7.46 6.18
N TYR A 400 9.29 -7.83 5.98
CA TYR A 400 10.41 -6.97 6.33
C TYR A 400 10.47 -5.68 5.51
N GLN A 401 10.17 -5.73 4.22
CA GLN A 401 10.18 -4.55 3.35
C GLN A 401 9.14 -3.50 3.77
N ASN A 402 7.99 -3.94 4.30
CA ASN A 402 6.86 -3.06 4.61
C ASN A 402 6.60 -2.89 6.12
N GLY A 403 7.35 -3.56 6.99
CA GLY A 403 7.13 -3.53 8.44
C GLY A 403 5.83 -4.21 8.88
N ILE A 404 5.43 -5.31 8.24
CA ILE A 404 4.17 -6.03 8.55
C ILE A 404 4.45 -7.07 9.64
N GLY A 405 3.89 -6.86 10.83
CA GLY A 405 4.11 -7.72 12.00
C GLY A 405 5.53 -7.69 12.55
N THR A 406 6.37 -6.78 12.05
CA THR A 406 7.78 -6.62 12.44
C THR A 406 8.26 -5.20 12.10
N THR A 407 9.45 -4.81 12.53
CA THR A 407 10.07 -3.53 12.13
C THR A 407 10.56 -3.60 10.67
N LYS A 408 10.37 -2.54 9.90
CA LYS A 408 10.87 -2.44 8.52
C LYS A 408 12.40 -2.65 8.49
N ASP A 409 12.88 -3.55 7.63
CA ASP A 409 14.28 -3.94 7.50
C ASP A 409 14.56 -4.36 6.04
N GLU A 410 15.11 -3.45 5.24
CA GLU A 410 15.29 -3.67 3.80
C GLU A 410 16.39 -4.69 3.50
N GLU A 411 17.43 -4.78 4.34
CA GLU A 411 18.52 -5.75 4.17
C GLU A 411 18.01 -7.18 4.38
N LYS A 412 17.24 -7.42 5.45
CA LYS A 412 16.60 -8.72 5.65
C LYS A 412 15.59 -9.04 4.54
N ALA A 413 14.85 -8.05 4.06
CA ALA A 413 13.92 -8.24 2.94
C ALA A 413 14.68 -8.76 1.70
N PHE A 414 15.78 -8.10 1.34
CA PHE A 414 16.64 -8.51 0.23
C PHE A 414 17.16 -9.95 0.40
N GLN A 415 17.68 -10.30 1.58
CA GLN A 415 18.21 -11.65 1.85
C GLN A 415 17.15 -12.75 1.69
N TRP A 416 15.92 -12.51 2.15
CA TRP A 416 14.84 -13.49 2.00
C TRP A 416 14.29 -13.58 0.58
N TYR A 417 14.19 -12.46 -0.14
CA TYR A 417 13.87 -12.47 -1.56
C TYR A 417 14.94 -13.21 -2.37
N LEU A 418 16.23 -13.00 -2.06
CA LEU A 418 17.34 -13.71 -2.69
C LEU A 418 17.22 -15.22 -2.53
N LYS A 419 17.04 -15.72 -1.30
CA LYS A 419 16.84 -17.16 -1.03
C LYS A 419 15.64 -17.73 -1.81
N SER A 420 14.52 -17.00 -1.83
CA SER A 420 13.32 -17.42 -2.56
C SER A 420 13.57 -17.47 -4.08
N ALA A 421 14.26 -16.46 -4.62
CA ALA A 421 14.56 -16.32 -6.04
C ALA A 421 15.55 -17.38 -6.54
N GLU A 422 16.59 -17.66 -5.76
CA GLU A 422 17.59 -18.71 -6.03
C GLU A 422 16.96 -20.11 -5.97
N GLY A 423 16.00 -20.31 -5.06
CA GLY A 423 15.16 -21.51 -5.03
C GLY A 423 14.19 -21.62 -6.22
N GLY A 424 14.10 -20.60 -7.08
CA GLY A 424 13.30 -20.60 -8.30
C GLY A 424 11.86 -20.08 -8.13
N ASN A 425 11.55 -19.38 -7.03
CA ASN A 425 10.25 -18.75 -6.87
C ASN A 425 10.09 -17.57 -7.81
N SER A 426 9.11 -17.61 -8.71
CA SER A 426 8.96 -16.56 -9.71
C SER A 426 8.56 -15.20 -9.12
N LYS A 427 7.77 -15.16 -8.02
CA LYS A 427 7.46 -13.92 -7.28
C LYS A 427 8.69 -13.38 -6.55
N GLY A 428 9.47 -14.27 -5.92
CA GLY A 428 10.76 -13.94 -5.31
C GLY A 428 11.74 -13.35 -6.33
N GLN A 429 11.84 -13.92 -7.53
CA GLN A 429 12.65 -13.40 -8.63
C GLN A 429 12.21 -12.00 -9.06
N ASN A 430 10.90 -11.76 -9.19
CA ASN A 430 10.37 -10.43 -9.50
C ASN A 430 10.72 -9.41 -8.39
N ASN A 431 10.48 -9.76 -7.13
CA ASN A 431 10.75 -8.88 -6.00
C ASN A 431 12.25 -8.59 -5.85
N LEU A 432 13.11 -9.56 -6.13
CA LEU A 432 14.56 -9.36 -6.15
C LEU A 432 14.98 -8.42 -7.29
N GLY A 433 14.38 -8.54 -8.47
CA GLY A 433 14.56 -7.59 -9.57
C GLY A 433 14.19 -6.17 -9.15
N TYR A 434 13.07 -6.02 -8.45
CA TYR A 434 12.62 -4.74 -7.90
C TYR A 434 13.58 -4.16 -6.85
N CYS A 435 14.16 -5.00 -6.00
CA CYS A 435 15.19 -4.57 -5.05
C CYS A 435 16.42 -4.00 -5.77
N TYR A 436 16.93 -4.69 -6.80
CA TYR A 436 18.07 -4.21 -7.58
C TYR A 436 17.76 -2.93 -8.36
N GLN A 437 16.57 -2.80 -8.93
CA GLN A 437 16.18 -1.60 -9.68
C GLN A 437 16.15 -0.34 -8.79
N ASN A 438 15.74 -0.48 -7.53
CA ASN A 438 15.51 0.65 -6.62
C ASN A 438 16.56 0.78 -5.51
N GLY A 439 17.51 -0.14 -5.40
CA GLY A 439 18.51 -0.16 -4.32
C GLY A 439 17.92 -0.49 -2.94
N ILE A 440 16.91 -1.35 -2.87
CA ILE A 440 16.25 -1.73 -1.61
C ILE A 440 17.04 -2.86 -0.96
N GLY A 441 17.69 -2.57 0.18
CA GLY A 441 18.53 -3.53 0.91
C GLY A 441 19.81 -3.96 0.18
N THR A 442 20.13 -3.31 -0.95
CA THR A 442 21.29 -3.59 -1.79
C THR A 442 21.65 -2.33 -2.60
N THR A 443 22.76 -2.37 -3.33
CA THR A 443 23.11 -1.30 -4.27
C THR A 443 22.27 -1.41 -5.54
N LYS A 444 21.88 -0.25 -6.11
CA LYS A 444 21.11 -0.20 -7.35
C LYS A 444 21.92 -0.82 -8.50
N ASP A 445 21.33 -1.78 -9.21
CA ASP A 445 21.95 -2.53 -10.31
C ASP A 445 20.88 -2.89 -11.36
N GLU A 446 20.77 -2.08 -12.40
CA GLU A 446 19.69 -2.21 -13.39
C GLU A 446 19.87 -3.46 -14.28
N GLU A 447 21.11 -3.88 -14.54
CA GLU A 447 21.39 -5.08 -15.34
C GLU A 447 20.95 -6.34 -14.58
N LYS A 448 21.28 -6.45 -13.27
CA LYS A 448 20.76 -7.54 -12.45
C LYS A 448 19.24 -7.50 -12.32
N ALA A 449 18.64 -6.31 -12.21
CA ALA A 449 17.19 -6.17 -12.17
C ALA A 449 16.55 -6.79 -13.41
N PHE A 450 17.03 -6.41 -14.60
CA PHE A 450 16.57 -6.97 -15.88
C PHE A 450 16.70 -8.49 -15.94
N GLN A 451 17.87 -9.04 -15.54
CA GLN A 451 18.10 -10.50 -15.53
C GLN A 451 17.12 -11.26 -14.61
N TRP A 452 16.79 -10.70 -13.44
CA TRP A 452 15.85 -11.33 -12.52
C TRP A 452 14.39 -11.21 -12.98
N TYR A 453 14.00 -10.09 -13.59
CA TYR A 453 12.69 -9.97 -14.24
C TYR A 453 12.54 -10.95 -15.41
N LEU A 454 13.60 -11.17 -16.19
CA LEU A 454 13.61 -12.16 -17.27
C LEU A 454 13.39 -13.59 -16.72
N LYS A 455 14.16 -14.00 -15.70
CA LYS A 455 13.98 -15.30 -15.03
C LYS A 455 12.58 -15.50 -14.46
N SER A 456 12.02 -14.46 -13.85
CA SER A 456 10.65 -14.46 -13.34
C SER A 456 9.63 -14.70 -14.47
N THR A 457 9.85 -14.04 -15.61
CA THR A 457 9.01 -14.11 -16.80
C THR A 457 9.08 -15.48 -17.50
N GLU A 458 10.25 -16.10 -17.58
CA GLU A 458 10.43 -17.46 -18.13
C GLU A 458 9.59 -18.50 -17.38
N ARG A 459 9.26 -18.24 -16.11
CA ARG A 459 8.37 -19.07 -15.29
C ARG A 459 6.91 -18.60 -15.30
N GLY A 460 6.54 -17.71 -16.23
CA GLY A 460 5.16 -17.25 -16.43
C GLY A 460 4.67 -16.24 -15.39
N ASN A 461 5.57 -15.58 -14.64
CA ASN A 461 5.14 -14.55 -13.69
C ASN A 461 4.65 -13.30 -14.41
N ILE A 462 3.40 -12.94 -14.16
CA ILE A 462 2.72 -11.83 -14.83
C ILE A 462 3.27 -10.47 -14.37
N ASP A 463 3.61 -10.32 -13.08
CA ASP A 463 4.21 -9.07 -12.57
C ASP A 463 5.62 -8.86 -13.16
N GLY A 464 6.38 -9.95 -13.30
CA GLY A 464 7.67 -9.98 -14.00
C GLY A 464 7.56 -9.57 -15.46
N GLN A 465 6.52 -10.04 -16.18
CA GLN A 465 6.26 -9.63 -17.56
C GLN A 465 6.00 -8.12 -17.67
N ASN A 466 5.20 -7.55 -16.76
CA ASN A 466 4.94 -6.11 -16.74
C ASN A 466 6.21 -5.32 -16.45
N ASN A 467 7.01 -5.73 -15.47
CA ASN A 467 8.28 -5.07 -15.14
C ASN A 467 9.31 -5.18 -16.28
N LEU A 468 9.32 -6.30 -17.00
CA LEU A 468 10.15 -6.45 -18.19
C LEU A 468 9.70 -5.50 -19.32
N GLY A 469 8.40 -5.28 -19.48
CA GLY A 469 7.86 -4.23 -20.36
C GLY A 469 8.36 -2.84 -19.99
N ILE A 470 8.35 -2.49 -18.70
CA ILE A 470 8.88 -1.22 -18.18
C ILE A 470 10.38 -1.09 -18.45
N CYS A 471 11.14 -2.17 -18.31
CA CYS A 471 12.57 -2.18 -18.62
C CYS A 471 12.84 -1.87 -20.09
N TYR A 472 12.09 -2.47 -21.02
CA TYR A 472 12.25 -2.18 -22.45
C TYR A 472 11.77 -0.78 -22.82
N GLU A 473 10.69 -0.27 -22.22
CA GLU A 473 10.18 1.08 -22.48
C GLU A 473 11.19 2.17 -22.08
N ASN A 474 11.88 1.97 -20.96
CA ASN A 474 12.76 2.98 -20.36
C ASN A 474 14.26 2.70 -20.55
N GLY A 475 14.63 1.54 -21.11
CA GLY A 475 16.04 1.12 -21.23
C GLY A 475 16.71 0.77 -19.89
N ILE A 476 15.96 0.20 -18.94
CA ILE A 476 16.47 -0.16 -17.61
C ILE A 476 17.18 -1.52 -17.71
N GLY A 477 18.51 -1.50 -17.59
CA GLY A 477 19.35 -2.71 -17.66
C GLY A 477 19.39 -3.38 -19.05
N THR A 478 18.83 -2.72 -20.07
CA THR A 478 18.76 -3.18 -21.46
C THR A 478 18.67 -1.97 -22.40
N ILE A 479 18.76 -2.19 -23.71
CA ILE A 479 18.52 -1.15 -24.70
C ILE A 479 17.02 -0.88 -24.79
N LYS A 480 16.64 0.40 -24.82
CA LYS A 480 15.25 0.83 -25.01
C LYS A 480 14.69 0.22 -26.32
N ASP A 481 13.54 -0.44 -26.21
CA ASP A 481 12.88 -1.17 -27.30
C ASP A 481 11.35 -1.11 -27.10
N GLU A 482 10.73 -0.12 -27.73
CA GLU A 482 9.31 0.15 -27.55
C GLU A 482 8.41 -0.97 -28.10
N GLU A 483 8.85 -1.65 -29.17
CA GLU A 483 8.11 -2.78 -29.75
C GLU A 483 8.09 -3.96 -28.77
N LYS A 484 9.23 -4.32 -28.17
CA LYS A 484 9.25 -5.35 -27.11
C LYS A 484 8.45 -4.94 -25.89
N ALA A 485 8.50 -3.67 -25.48
CA ALA A 485 7.69 -3.17 -24.38
C ALA A 485 6.20 -3.39 -24.64
N PHE A 486 5.73 -2.99 -25.83
CA PHE A 486 4.35 -3.20 -26.27
C PHE A 486 3.97 -4.69 -26.25
N GLN A 487 4.80 -5.58 -26.80
CA GLN A 487 4.53 -7.03 -26.81
C GLN A 487 4.39 -7.61 -25.40
N TRP A 488 5.24 -7.19 -24.45
CA TRP A 488 5.13 -7.63 -23.06
C TRP A 488 3.89 -7.07 -22.36
N TYR A 489 3.56 -5.80 -22.55
CA TYR A 489 2.33 -5.22 -22.01
C TYR A 489 1.08 -5.86 -22.59
N LEU A 490 1.06 -6.18 -23.90
CA LEU A 490 -0.03 -6.90 -24.55
C LEU A 490 -0.24 -8.27 -23.90
N LYS A 491 0.82 -9.08 -23.80
CA LYS A 491 0.76 -10.40 -23.16
C LYS A 491 0.30 -10.33 -21.71
N THR A 492 0.78 -9.33 -20.97
CA THR A 492 0.41 -9.12 -19.55
C THR A 492 -1.06 -8.71 -19.40
N ALA A 493 -1.54 -7.82 -20.27
CA ALA A 493 -2.92 -7.35 -20.28
C ALA A 493 -3.93 -8.45 -20.66
N GLU A 494 -3.59 -9.27 -21.66
CA GLU A 494 -4.35 -10.46 -22.07
C GLU A 494 -4.38 -11.53 -20.97
N GLY A 495 -3.32 -11.62 -20.17
CA GLY A 495 -3.27 -12.41 -18.94
C GLY A 495 -4.12 -11.88 -17.79
N GLY A 496 -4.83 -10.75 -17.97
CA GLY A 496 -5.75 -10.16 -16.99
C GLY A 496 -5.09 -9.24 -15.96
N ASN A 497 -3.80 -8.90 -16.10
CA ASN A 497 -3.14 -8.00 -15.16
C ASN A 497 -3.63 -6.55 -15.34
N LEU A 498 -4.12 -5.95 -14.26
CA LEU A 498 -4.68 -4.61 -14.34
C LEU A 498 -3.63 -3.52 -14.61
N LEU A 499 -2.40 -3.66 -14.11
CA LEU A 499 -1.31 -2.72 -14.44
C LEU A 499 -0.89 -2.86 -15.90
N GLY A 500 -0.78 -4.10 -16.41
CA GLY A 500 -0.52 -4.37 -17.82
C GLY A 500 -1.59 -3.79 -18.73
N GLN A 501 -2.88 -3.91 -18.36
CA GLN A 501 -4.00 -3.29 -19.08
C GLN A 501 -3.87 -1.76 -19.11
N ASN A 502 -3.55 -1.12 -17.98
CA ASN A 502 -3.30 0.32 -17.94
C ASN A 502 -2.11 0.74 -18.83
N ASN A 503 -0.99 0.01 -18.75
CA ASN A 503 0.21 0.32 -19.52
C ASN A 503 -0.02 0.12 -21.03
N LEU A 504 -0.75 -0.92 -21.41
CA LEU A 504 -1.15 -1.13 -22.80
C LEU A 504 -2.06 -0.01 -23.31
N GLY A 505 -3.00 0.47 -22.48
CA GLY A 505 -3.79 1.66 -22.79
C GLY A 505 -2.92 2.89 -23.03
N TYR A 506 -1.86 3.07 -22.22
CA TYR A 506 -0.88 4.14 -22.40
C TYR A 506 -0.07 4.01 -23.69
N CYS A 507 0.33 2.80 -24.08
CA CYS A 507 1.00 2.56 -25.35
C CYS A 507 0.12 2.94 -26.55
N TYR A 508 -1.15 2.54 -26.54
CA TYR A 508 -2.09 2.92 -27.60
C TYR A 508 -2.37 4.43 -27.63
N LEU A 509 -2.47 5.09 -26.47
CA LEU A 509 -2.70 6.54 -26.42
C LEU A 509 -1.55 7.35 -27.02
N ASN A 510 -0.31 6.89 -26.83
CA ASN A 510 0.89 7.63 -27.22
C ASN A 510 1.60 7.07 -28.46
N GLY A 511 1.18 5.90 -28.97
CA GLY A 511 1.83 5.22 -30.10
C GLY A 511 3.20 4.62 -29.74
N ILE A 512 3.35 4.10 -28.52
CA ILE A 512 4.61 3.48 -28.06
C ILE A 512 4.64 2.02 -28.52
N GLY A 513 5.58 1.70 -29.43
CA GLY A 513 5.73 0.34 -29.98
C GLY A 513 4.55 -0.13 -30.86
N THR A 514 3.60 0.76 -31.15
CA THR A 514 2.40 0.51 -31.94
C THR A 514 1.89 1.81 -32.56
N THR A 515 0.90 1.75 -33.44
CA THR A 515 0.23 2.96 -33.94
C THR A 515 -0.71 3.53 -32.89
N LYS A 516 -0.72 4.87 -32.74
CA LYS A 516 -1.66 5.57 -31.85
C LYS A 516 -3.12 5.19 -32.17
N ASP A 517 -3.88 4.80 -31.15
CA ASP A 517 -5.28 4.35 -31.25
C ASP A 517 -6.03 4.71 -29.96
N GLU A 518 -6.75 5.83 -29.97
CA GLU A 518 -7.43 6.35 -28.78
C GLU A 518 -8.61 5.48 -28.34
N GLU A 519 -9.29 4.80 -29.27
CA GLU A 519 -10.41 3.91 -28.95
C GLU A 519 -9.91 2.66 -28.21
N LYS A 520 -8.82 2.04 -28.68
CA LYS A 520 -8.20 0.93 -27.93
C LYS A 520 -7.63 1.38 -26.59
N ALA A 521 -7.04 2.57 -26.53
CA ALA A 521 -6.55 3.12 -25.26
C ALA A 521 -7.69 3.21 -24.23
N PHE A 522 -8.82 3.79 -24.63
CA PHE A 522 -10.02 3.88 -23.80
C PHE A 522 -10.51 2.51 -23.34
N GLN A 523 -10.61 1.53 -24.24
CA GLN A 523 -11.08 0.18 -23.89
C GLN A 523 -10.19 -0.53 -22.85
N TRP A 524 -8.86 -0.37 -22.97
CA TRP A 524 -7.93 -0.96 -22.00
C TRP A 524 -7.91 -0.23 -20.66
N TYR A 525 -8.00 1.11 -20.66
CA TYR A 525 -8.19 1.87 -19.42
C TYR A 525 -9.52 1.51 -18.74
N LEU A 526 -10.60 1.29 -19.49
CA LEU A 526 -11.88 0.86 -18.96
C LEU A 526 -11.77 -0.49 -18.23
N LYS A 527 -11.22 -1.51 -18.89
CA LYS A 527 -10.97 -2.83 -18.26
C LYS A 527 -10.14 -2.73 -16.99
N SER A 528 -9.04 -1.96 -17.04
CA SER A 528 -8.17 -1.73 -15.89
C SER A 528 -8.91 -1.03 -14.74
N ALA A 529 -9.73 -0.03 -15.04
CA ALA A 529 -10.46 0.77 -14.06
C ALA A 529 -11.59 -0.01 -13.40
N GLU A 530 -12.34 -0.80 -14.17
CA GLU A 530 -13.40 -1.71 -13.70
C GLU A 530 -12.84 -2.83 -12.83
N GLY A 531 -11.66 -3.34 -13.16
CA GLY A 531 -10.90 -4.25 -12.29
C GLY A 531 -10.38 -3.60 -11.01
N GLY A 532 -10.48 -2.28 -10.87
CA GLY A 532 -10.13 -1.54 -9.65
C GLY A 532 -8.72 -0.96 -9.60
N ASN A 533 -7.99 -0.90 -10.71
CA ASN A 533 -6.68 -0.27 -10.72
C ASN A 533 -6.81 1.26 -10.62
N SER A 534 -6.19 1.87 -9.61
CA SER A 534 -6.35 3.31 -9.36
C SER A 534 -5.70 4.20 -10.43
N LYS A 535 -4.60 3.76 -11.07
CA LYS A 535 -4.01 4.47 -12.23
C LYS A 535 -4.94 4.39 -13.45
N GLY A 536 -5.49 3.21 -13.72
CA GLY A 536 -6.50 3.01 -14.77
C GLY A 536 -7.75 3.87 -14.54
N GLN A 537 -8.24 3.96 -13.29
CA GLN A 537 -9.35 4.85 -12.94
C GLN A 537 -9.03 6.32 -13.20
N ASN A 538 -7.83 6.79 -12.84
CA ASN A 538 -7.42 8.16 -13.15
C ASN A 538 -7.34 8.40 -14.67
N ASN A 539 -6.72 7.49 -15.41
CA ASN A 539 -6.57 7.63 -16.86
C ASN A 539 -7.91 7.55 -17.60
N LEU A 540 -8.84 6.73 -17.11
CA LEU A 540 -10.21 6.70 -17.63
C LEU A 540 -10.95 8.01 -17.34
N GLY A 541 -10.78 8.58 -16.14
CA GLY A 541 -11.29 9.92 -15.81
C GLY A 541 -10.77 10.98 -16.78
N TYR A 542 -9.47 10.93 -17.09
CA TYR A 542 -8.84 11.81 -18.08
C TYR A 542 -9.41 11.62 -19.50
N CYS A 543 -9.70 10.38 -19.90
CA CYS A 543 -10.33 10.11 -21.19
C CYS A 543 -11.73 10.74 -21.28
N TYR A 544 -12.56 10.59 -20.24
CA TYR A 544 -13.89 11.19 -20.21
C TYR A 544 -13.85 12.72 -20.15
N GLN A 545 -12.90 13.32 -19.41
CA GLN A 545 -12.77 14.77 -19.32
C GLN A 545 -12.41 15.41 -20.67
N ASN A 546 -11.62 14.72 -21.50
CA ASN A 546 -11.10 15.27 -22.75
C ASN A 546 -11.74 14.67 -24.01
N GLY A 547 -12.59 13.65 -23.89
CA GLY A 547 -13.20 12.96 -25.03
C GLY A 547 -12.20 12.10 -25.82
N ILE A 548 -11.26 11.43 -25.14
CA ILE A 548 -10.23 10.58 -25.78
C ILE A 548 -10.80 9.18 -25.94
N GLY A 549 -10.96 8.73 -27.19
CA GLY A 549 -11.54 7.41 -27.50
C GLY A 549 -13.00 7.23 -27.08
N THR A 550 -13.66 8.31 -26.63
CA THR A 550 -15.04 8.35 -26.15
C THR A 550 -15.60 9.76 -26.26
N THR A 551 -16.89 9.96 -26.02
CA THR A 551 -17.48 11.30 -25.91
C THR A 551 -17.11 11.96 -24.58
N LYS A 552 -16.83 13.26 -24.59
CA LYS A 552 -16.56 14.04 -23.37
C LYS A 552 -17.74 13.94 -22.39
N ASP A 553 -17.45 13.61 -21.13
CA ASP A 553 -18.42 13.41 -20.05
C ASP A 553 -17.79 13.80 -18.69
N GLU A 554 -18.05 15.02 -18.23
CA GLU A 554 -17.41 15.56 -17.01
C GLU A 554 -17.90 14.88 -15.74
N GLU A 555 -19.16 14.43 -15.70
CA GLU A 555 -19.72 13.71 -14.54
C GLU A 555 -19.04 12.34 -14.37
N LYS A 556 -18.89 11.57 -15.46
CA LYS A 556 -18.11 10.32 -15.40
C LYS A 556 -16.65 10.57 -15.07
N ALA A 557 -16.04 11.62 -15.59
CA ALA A 557 -14.66 11.98 -15.25
C ALA A 557 -14.51 12.17 -13.74
N PHE A 558 -15.38 12.98 -13.13
CA PHE A 558 -15.42 13.21 -11.69
C PHE A 558 -15.55 11.89 -10.90
N GLN A 559 -16.50 11.01 -11.28
CA GLN A 559 -16.72 9.74 -10.60
C GLN A 559 -15.48 8.82 -10.64
N TRP A 560 -14.75 8.79 -11.76
CA TRP A 560 -13.54 7.97 -11.89
C TRP A 560 -12.34 8.57 -11.15
N TYR A 561 -12.18 9.90 -11.18
CA TYR A 561 -11.17 10.56 -10.34
C TYR A 561 -11.44 10.36 -8.85
N LEU A 562 -12.71 10.40 -8.42
CA LEU A 562 -13.10 10.12 -7.04
C LEU A 562 -12.68 8.70 -6.61
N LYS A 563 -13.04 7.67 -7.38
CA LYS A 563 -12.63 6.28 -7.11
C LYS A 563 -11.11 6.12 -7.04
N SER A 564 -10.40 6.80 -7.93
CA SER A 564 -8.93 6.78 -7.97
C SER A 564 -8.32 7.43 -6.71
N ALA A 565 -8.83 8.61 -6.32
CA ALA A 565 -8.37 9.38 -5.17
C ALA A 565 -8.64 8.68 -3.83
N GLU A 566 -9.81 8.06 -3.67
CA GLU A 566 -10.20 7.28 -2.48
C GLU A 566 -9.30 6.05 -2.29
N ARG A 567 -8.75 5.50 -3.38
CA ARG A 567 -7.75 4.42 -3.34
C ARG A 567 -6.31 4.92 -3.16
N GLY A 568 -6.12 6.20 -2.84
CA GLY A 568 -4.82 6.79 -2.55
C GLY A 568 -3.98 7.12 -3.79
N ASN A 569 -4.57 7.17 -4.99
CA ASN A 569 -3.82 7.60 -6.17
C ASN A 569 -3.55 9.11 -6.11
N ILE A 570 -2.29 9.47 -6.04
CA ILE A 570 -1.84 10.86 -5.88
C ILE A 570 -2.27 11.76 -7.06
N LEU A 571 -2.20 11.26 -8.30
CA LEU A 571 -2.68 12.02 -9.47
C LEU A 571 -4.20 12.16 -9.48
N GLY A 572 -4.91 11.09 -9.09
CA GLY A 572 -6.37 11.11 -8.90
C GLY A 572 -6.80 12.13 -7.85
N GLN A 573 -6.07 12.22 -6.73
CA GLN A 573 -6.30 13.24 -5.69
C GLN A 573 -6.13 14.66 -6.24
N ASN A 574 -5.06 14.91 -7.00
CA ASN A 574 -4.87 16.22 -7.65
C ASN A 574 -6.01 16.54 -8.63
N ASN A 575 -6.35 15.62 -9.52
CA ASN A 575 -7.38 15.82 -10.54
C ASN A 575 -8.77 16.00 -9.92
N LEU A 576 -9.07 15.30 -8.82
CA LEU A 576 -10.29 15.51 -8.06
C LEU A 576 -10.32 16.90 -7.39
N GLY A 577 -9.17 17.38 -6.89
CA GLY A 577 -9.02 18.76 -6.41
C GLY A 577 -9.38 19.78 -7.50
N ILE A 578 -8.87 19.60 -8.73
CA ILE A 578 -9.18 20.43 -9.90
C ILE A 578 -10.67 20.39 -10.23
N CYS A 579 -11.30 19.21 -10.12
CA CYS A 579 -12.74 19.08 -10.37
C CYS A 579 -13.57 19.90 -9.39
N TYR A 580 -13.24 19.85 -8.10
CA TYR A 580 -13.93 20.66 -7.09
C TYR A 580 -13.63 22.16 -7.21
N GLU A 581 -12.40 22.55 -7.59
CA GLU A 581 -12.06 23.96 -7.78
C GLU A 581 -12.84 24.60 -8.94
N ASN A 582 -13.01 23.87 -10.05
CA ASN A 582 -13.58 24.39 -11.28
C ASN A 582 -15.05 23.98 -11.51
N GLY A 583 -15.61 23.11 -10.65
CA GLY A 583 -16.95 22.55 -10.83
C GLY A 583 -17.06 21.59 -12.02
N ILE A 584 -16.00 20.81 -12.30
CA ILE A 584 -16.00 19.83 -13.41
C ILE A 584 -16.72 18.57 -12.95
N GLY A 585 -17.90 18.31 -13.52
CA GLY A 585 -18.73 17.15 -13.16
C GLY A 585 -19.31 17.18 -11.75
N THR A 586 -19.17 18.31 -11.04
CA THR A 586 -19.63 18.52 -9.66
C THR A 586 -19.87 20.01 -9.41
N ILE A 587 -20.46 20.35 -8.27
CA ILE A 587 -20.57 21.74 -7.83
C ILE A 587 -19.21 22.21 -7.32
N LYS A 588 -18.82 23.45 -7.67
CA LYS A 588 -17.59 24.08 -7.18
C LYS A 588 -17.55 24.06 -5.64
N ASP A 589 -16.48 23.51 -5.07
CA ASP A 589 -16.26 23.32 -3.64
C ASP A 589 -14.78 23.55 -3.30
N GLU A 590 -14.45 24.80 -3.01
CA GLU A 590 -13.08 25.23 -2.72
C GLU A 590 -12.45 24.54 -1.49
N GLU A 591 -13.28 24.09 -0.55
CA GLU A 591 -12.82 23.39 0.65
C GLU A 591 -12.37 21.98 0.30
N LYS A 592 -13.20 21.22 -0.43
CA LYS A 592 -12.81 19.89 -0.89
C LYS A 592 -11.62 19.94 -1.84
N ALA A 593 -11.54 20.98 -2.68
CA ALA A 593 -10.36 21.19 -3.54
C ALA A 593 -9.08 21.29 -2.69
N PHE A 594 -9.07 22.14 -1.65
CA PHE A 594 -7.93 22.27 -0.73
C PHE A 594 -7.57 20.94 -0.06
N GLN A 595 -8.55 20.20 0.47
CA GLN A 595 -8.33 18.93 1.15
C GLN A 595 -7.67 17.88 0.24
N TRP A 596 -8.09 17.82 -1.03
CA TRP A 596 -7.53 16.88 -1.99
C TRP A 596 -6.15 17.32 -2.51
N TYR A 597 -5.92 18.62 -2.70
CA TYR A 597 -4.58 19.15 -2.99
C TYR A 597 -3.60 18.90 -1.85
N LEU A 598 -4.04 19.04 -0.60
CA LEU A 598 -3.21 18.72 0.57
C LEU A 598 -2.78 17.25 0.57
N LYS A 599 -3.73 16.32 0.41
CA LYS A 599 -3.42 14.88 0.33
C LYS A 599 -2.45 14.55 -0.82
N SER A 600 -2.67 15.17 -1.98
CA SER A 600 -1.79 15.01 -3.14
C SER A 600 -0.37 15.52 -2.87
N ALA A 601 -0.26 16.70 -2.24
CA ALA A 601 1.01 17.32 -1.86
C ALA A 601 1.77 16.52 -0.80
N GLU A 602 1.07 16.01 0.23
CA GLU A 602 1.62 15.10 1.25
C GLU A 602 2.10 13.79 0.64
N GLY A 603 1.42 13.32 -0.42
CA GLY A 603 1.86 12.20 -1.25
C GLY A 603 3.07 12.49 -2.15
N GLY A 604 3.60 13.71 -2.14
CA GLY A 604 4.78 14.11 -2.92
C GLY A 604 4.48 14.58 -4.35
N ASN A 605 3.23 14.95 -4.67
CA ASN A 605 2.89 15.48 -5.99
C ASN A 605 3.33 16.94 -6.16
N SER A 606 4.18 17.23 -7.14
CA SER A 606 4.59 18.61 -7.43
C SER A 606 3.41 19.50 -7.84
N MET A 607 2.48 19.00 -8.66
CA MET A 607 1.29 19.76 -9.06
C MET A 607 0.34 20.01 -7.88
N GLY A 608 0.16 19.00 -7.02
CA GLY A 608 -0.58 19.14 -5.76
C GLY A 608 0.02 20.19 -4.83
N GLN A 609 1.36 20.26 -4.73
CA GLN A 609 2.07 21.29 -3.97
C GLN A 609 1.87 22.69 -4.56
N VAL A 610 1.90 22.82 -5.89
CA VAL A 610 1.63 24.10 -6.58
C VAL A 610 0.19 24.54 -6.37
N ASN A 611 -0.77 23.64 -6.59
CA ASN A 611 -2.19 23.91 -6.39
C ASN A 611 -2.50 24.26 -4.93
N LEU A 612 -1.88 23.55 -3.98
CA LEU A 612 -1.98 23.87 -2.56
C LEU A 612 -1.40 25.27 -2.25
N SER A 613 -0.26 25.63 -2.84
CA SER A 613 0.34 26.97 -2.71
C SER A 613 -0.54 28.05 -3.35
N TYR A 614 -1.18 27.76 -4.47
CA TYR A 614 -2.20 28.62 -5.06
C TYR A 614 -3.40 28.78 -4.13
N CYS A 615 -3.90 27.71 -3.49
CA CYS A 615 -4.95 27.81 -2.49
C CYS A 615 -4.53 28.69 -1.33
N TYR A 616 -3.30 28.53 -0.83
CA TYR A 616 -2.74 29.34 0.22
C TYR A 616 -2.65 30.83 -0.14
N ARG A 617 -2.22 31.17 -1.36
CA ARG A 617 -2.20 32.54 -1.89
C ARG A 617 -3.56 33.21 -1.94
N ASN A 618 -4.56 32.44 -2.33
CA ASN A 618 -5.92 32.92 -2.56
C ASN A 618 -6.83 32.67 -1.33
N GLU A 619 -6.27 32.19 -0.20
CA GLU A 619 -6.95 31.63 0.98
C GLU A 619 -8.18 30.77 0.62
N ILE A 620 -8.08 29.99 -0.46
CA ILE A 620 -9.08 29.01 -0.90
C ILE A 620 -9.06 27.85 0.10
N GLY A 621 -10.22 27.53 0.67
CA GLY A 621 -10.38 26.42 1.61
C GLY A 621 -9.79 26.63 3.03
N ILE A 622 -9.19 27.80 3.34
CA ILE A 622 -8.62 28.08 4.67
C ILE A 622 -9.68 28.48 5.69
N LEU A 623 -10.79 29.07 5.25
CA LEU A 623 -11.82 29.64 6.11
C LEU A 623 -13.15 28.87 6.01
N LYS A 624 -13.20 27.68 6.64
CA LYS A 624 -14.44 27.11 7.20
C LYS A 624 -14.21 25.91 8.14
N ILE A 625 -13.37 26.07 9.16
CA ILE A 625 -13.63 25.41 10.45
C ILE A 625 -14.28 26.49 11.33
N LYS A 626 -15.61 26.37 11.54
CA LYS A 626 -16.55 27.32 12.18
C LYS A 626 -17.14 28.42 11.26
N LYS A 627 -18.10 28.04 10.41
CA LYS A 627 -19.22 28.95 10.09
C LYS A 627 -20.54 28.17 10.10
N HIS A 628 -21.12 28.02 11.29
CA HIS A 628 -22.57 28.04 11.54
C HIS A 628 -22.91 28.05 13.06
N GLN A 629 -22.27 28.93 13.85
CA GLN A 629 -22.77 29.18 15.22
C GLN A 629 -23.01 30.66 15.56
N ASN A 630 -22.58 31.63 14.74
CA ASN A 630 -22.86 33.06 15.03
C ASN A 630 -23.76 33.81 14.02
N LYS A 631 -24.29 33.17 12.96
CA LYS A 631 -25.43 33.74 12.18
C LYS A 631 -26.78 33.70 12.96
N LEU A 632 -26.76 33.34 14.25
CA LEU A 632 -27.93 33.27 15.15
C LEU A 632 -27.89 34.29 16.31
N LYS A 633 -27.03 35.31 16.28
CA LYS A 633 -27.05 36.38 17.29
C LYS A 633 -28.04 37.52 17.02
N ASN A 634 -29.00 37.30 16.12
CA ASN A 634 -30.22 38.11 16.03
C ASN A 634 -31.47 37.31 16.47
N ARG A 635 -31.32 36.34 17.38
CA ARG A 635 -32.47 35.78 18.10
C ARG A 635 -32.85 36.73 19.24
N CYS A 636 -34.14 37.05 19.35
CA CYS A 636 -34.68 37.58 20.60
C CYS A 636 -34.34 36.60 21.73
N HIS A 637 -33.66 37.08 22.78
CA HIS A 637 -33.18 36.25 23.89
C HIS A 637 -34.31 35.49 24.61
N ASN A 638 -35.57 35.89 24.41
CA ASN A 638 -36.74 35.32 25.07
C ASN A 638 -37.56 34.32 24.21
N CYS A 639 -37.49 34.31 22.87
CA CYS A 639 -38.45 33.52 22.08
C CYS A 639 -37.94 32.85 20.78
N GLU A 640 -36.65 32.98 20.44
CA GLU A 640 -35.97 32.18 19.40
C GLU A 640 -36.48 32.22 17.93
N GLU A 641 -37.51 32.99 17.56
CA GLU A 641 -37.95 33.10 16.15
C GLU A 641 -37.07 34.02 15.26
N LEU A 642 -37.06 33.72 13.95
CA LEU A 642 -36.30 34.38 12.88
C LEU A 642 -37.25 35.13 11.93
N ASN A 643 -37.28 36.47 12.01
CA ASN A 643 -37.70 37.30 10.87
C ASN A 643 -37.20 38.76 11.00
N LEU A 644 -36.52 39.25 9.96
CA LEU A 644 -35.90 40.58 9.87
C LEU A 644 -36.49 41.38 8.70
N GLN A 645 -37.80 41.60 8.73
CA GLN A 645 -38.41 42.76 8.10
C GLN A 645 -39.14 43.51 9.22
N ASP A 646 -38.73 44.74 9.51
CA ASP A 646 -39.40 45.72 10.40
C ASP A 646 -39.09 45.75 11.91
N ASN A 647 -37.96 45.22 12.40
CA ASN A 647 -37.48 45.46 13.78
C ASN A 647 -38.52 45.23 14.91
N ALA A 648 -39.49 44.33 14.73
CA ALA A 648 -40.51 44.02 15.73
C ALA A 648 -40.58 42.52 16.01
N CYS A 649 -40.34 42.14 17.27
CA CYS A 649 -40.71 40.84 17.80
C CYS A 649 -42.09 40.96 18.46
N SER A 650 -43.07 40.19 18.00
CA SER A 650 -44.48 40.30 18.39
C SER A 650 -44.77 40.09 19.88
N ASN A 651 -43.85 39.49 20.65
CA ASN A 651 -44.03 39.16 22.07
C ASN A 651 -43.01 39.81 23.04
N CYS A 652 -42.13 40.71 22.59
CA CYS A 652 -41.16 41.34 23.48
C CYS A 652 -41.18 42.86 23.29
N GLU A 653 -41.60 43.58 24.34
CA GLU A 653 -41.47 45.02 24.41
C GLU A 653 -40.01 45.42 24.12
N LEU A 654 -39.84 46.24 23.08
CA LEU A 654 -38.64 46.97 22.65
C LEU A 654 -37.34 46.54 23.34
N ILE A 655 -36.57 45.67 22.66
CA ILE A 655 -35.14 45.56 22.95
C ILE A 655 -34.54 46.93 22.64
N GLU A 656 -34.12 47.67 23.68
CA GLU A 656 -33.19 48.79 23.53
C GLU A 656 -31.96 48.25 22.79
N ILE A 657 -31.90 48.50 21.49
CA ILE A 657 -30.67 48.42 20.73
C ILE A 657 -29.73 49.39 21.46
N SER A 658 -28.72 48.85 22.13
CA SER A 658 -27.63 49.64 22.68
C SER A 658 -27.15 50.59 21.58
N LYS A 659 -26.99 51.88 21.92
CA LYS A 659 -26.64 52.98 21.01
C LYS A 659 -25.35 52.69 20.21
N TRP A 660 -25.41 51.86 19.17
CA TRP A 660 -24.31 51.54 18.26
C TRP A 660 -24.30 52.42 17.02
N THR A 661 -25.29 53.30 16.87
CA THR A 661 -25.32 54.25 15.77
C THR A 661 -24.21 55.28 15.93
N SER A 662 -23.61 55.67 14.81
CA SER A 662 -22.62 56.75 14.76
C SER A 662 -23.23 58.13 15.02
N GLY A 663 -24.56 58.22 15.01
CA GLY A 663 -25.30 59.47 14.95
C GLY A 663 -25.34 60.07 13.54
N ASN A 664 -24.73 59.42 12.54
CA ASN A 664 -24.73 59.85 11.14
C ASN A 664 -25.36 58.79 10.22
N VAL A 665 -26.43 59.18 9.52
CA VAL A 665 -27.25 58.30 8.68
C VAL A 665 -26.46 57.66 7.53
N GLU A 666 -25.51 58.37 6.93
CA GLU A 666 -24.74 57.86 5.79
C GLU A 666 -23.70 56.81 6.22
N ILE A 667 -23.03 57.01 7.35
CA ILE A 667 -22.12 55.99 7.93
C ILE A 667 -22.91 54.75 8.32
N ASP A 668 -24.02 54.94 9.04
CA ASP A 668 -24.83 53.84 9.53
C ASP A 668 -25.37 52.99 8.36
N LYS A 669 -25.75 53.64 7.25
CA LYS A 669 -26.20 52.96 6.03
C LYS A 669 -25.09 52.10 5.39
N ILE A 670 -23.87 52.61 5.26
CA ILE A 670 -22.76 51.82 4.67
C ILE A 670 -22.41 50.63 5.57
N ILE A 671 -22.37 50.83 6.88
CA ILE A 671 -22.14 49.75 7.85
C ILE A 671 -23.23 48.68 7.70
N GLN A 672 -24.50 49.07 7.68
CA GLN A 672 -25.62 48.15 7.49
C GLN A 672 -25.51 47.37 6.17
N MET A 673 -25.12 48.01 5.07
CA MET A 673 -24.91 47.34 3.78
C MET A 673 -23.86 46.23 3.86
N THR A 674 -22.77 46.41 4.64
CA THR A 674 -21.78 45.34 4.86
C THR A 674 -22.30 44.21 5.74
N GLN A 675 -23.16 44.53 6.72
CA GLN A 675 -23.73 43.56 7.65
C GLN A 675 -24.85 42.73 7.01
N SER A 676 -25.56 43.28 6.03
CA SER A 676 -26.63 42.62 5.27
C SER A 676 -26.15 41.77 4.09
N ASP A 677 -24.85 41.80 3.78
CA ASP A 677 -24.27 41.03 2.68
C ASP A 677 -24.11 39.56 3.11
N ASP A 678 -24.95 38.69 2.56
CA ASP A 678 -24.99 37.27 2.94
C ASP A 678 -23.72 36.49 2.61
N ASP A 679 -22.99 36.96 1.60
CA ASP A 679 -21.74 36.37 1.10
C ASP A 679 -20.50 36.93 1.82
N ALA A 680 -20.66 38.00 2.62
CA ALA A 680 -19.54 38.64 3.30
C ALA A 680 -18.85 37.72 4.33
N LYS A 681 -17.51 37.74 4.29
CA LYS A 681 -16.64 37.15 5.31
C LYS A 681 -16.57 38.08 6.53
N GLU A 682 -16.23 37.52 7.70
CA GLU A 682 -16.24 38.27 8.97
C GLU A 682 -15.34 39.51 8.95
N TRP A 683 -14.25 39.47 8.20
CA TRP A 683 -13.30 40.55 8.01
C TRP A 683 -13.74 41.61 6.98
N GLU A 684 -14.82 41.36 6.23
CA GLU A 684 -15.45 42.30 5.29
C GLU A 684 -16.60 43.09 5.94
N ILE A 685 -17.10 42.62 7.09
CA ILE A 685 -18.17 43.27 7.85
C ILE A 685 -17.60 44.47 8.61
N TRP A 686 -18.11 45.67 8.34
CA TRP A 686 -17.69 46.89 9.02
C TRP A 686 -18.49 47.10 10.30
N ARG A 687 -17.89 47.79 11.27
CA ARG A 687 -18.49 48.05 12.59
C ARG A 687 -18.35 49.52 12.97
N TRP A 688 -19.34 50.03 13.71
CA TRP A 688 -19.12 51.23 14.51
C TRP A 688 -18.38 50.84 15.77
N ILE A 689 -17.17 51.37 15.96
CA ILE A 689 -16.30 51.01 17.08
C ILE A 689 -16.21 52.22 18.01
N ASN A 690 -16.68 52.06 19.24
CA ASN A 690 -16.60 53.13 20.23
C ASN A 690 -15.12 53.46 20.49
N TYR A 691 -14.75 54.74 20.40
CA TYR A 691 -13.35 55.17 20.51
C TYR A 691 -12.68 54.75 21.83
N SER A 692 -13.45 54.60 22.91
CA SER A 692 -12.96 54.10 24.21
C SER A 692 -12.43 52.65 24.18
N LYS A 693 -12.69 51.92 23.10
CA LYS A 693 -12.18 50.55 22.89
C LYS A 693 -10.75 50.51 22.32
N PHE A 694 -10.20 51.67 22.00
CA PHE A 694 -8.81 51.82 21.57
C PHE A 694 -7.93 52.28 22.72
N ARG A 695 -6.82 51.57 22.94
CA ARG A 695 -5.73 51.99 23.84
C ARG A 695 -4.41 52.07 23.09
N ASP A 696 -3.40 52.63 23.77
CA ASP A 696 -2.04 52.76 23.26
C ASP A 696 -2.00 53.43 21.88
N ILE A 697 -2.77 54.51 21.75
CA ILE A 697 -2.91 55.26 20.49
C ILE A 697 -1.62 56.05 20.23
N GLU A 698 -0.90 55.66 19.19
CA GLU A 698 0.42 56.17 18.81
C GLU A 698 0.37 56.80 17.41
N TYR A 699 0.93 57.99 17.24
CA TYR A 699 1.06 58.63 15.93
C TYR A 699 2.09 57.89 15.07
N LEU A 700 1.76 57.56 13.82
CA LEU A 700 2.68 56.89 12.90
C LEU A 700 3.21 57.82 11.81
N ALA A 701 2.31 58.48 11.09
CA ALA A 701 2.67 59.25 9.91
C ALA A 701 1.59 60.27 9.52
N GLU A 702 1.98 61.28 8.76
CA GLU A 702 1.10 62.22 8.09
C GLU A 702 1.23 62.07 6.57
N GLY A 703 0.08 62.01 5.89
CA GLY A 703 -0.02 61.97 4.44
C GLY A 703 -0.65 63.25 3.87
N GLY A 704 -0.86 63.28 2.55
CA GLY A 704 -1.46 64.44 1.88
C GLY A 704 -2.86 64.79 2.40
N PHE A 705 -3.65 63.76 2.76
CA PHE A 705 -5.07 63.87 3.09
C PHE A 705 -5.45 63.58 4.55
N GLY A 706 -4.48 63.29 5.42
CA GLY A 706 -4.78 62.91 6.81
C GLY A 706 -3.58 62.38 7.58
N SER A 707 -3.84 61.92 8.81
CA SER A 707 -2.84 61.30 9.69
C SER A 707 -3.20 59.85 10.00
N ILE A 708 -2.18 59.02 10.18
CA ILE A 708 -2.29 57.59 10.50
C ILE A 708 -1.79 57.38 11.92
N TRP A 709 -2.61 56.68 12.72
CA TRP A 709 -2.31 56.34 14.11
C TRP A 709 -2.41 54.83 14.29
N LYS A 710 -1.58 54.25 15.15
CA LYS A 710 -1.68 52.87 15.59
C LYS A 710 -2.49 52.81 16.88
N ALA A 711 -3.30 51.77 17.06
CA ALA A 711 -3.97 51.51 18.33
C ALA A 711 -4.18 50.02 18.57
N GLU A 712 -4.44 49.63 19.80
CA GLU A 712 -4.90 48.29 20.16
C GLU A 712 -6.42 48.29 20.39
N TRP A 713 -7.15 47.39 19.71
CA TRP A 713 -8.59 47.21 19.89
C TRP A 713 -8.87 46.15 20.96
N ILE A 714 -9.35 46.60 22.13
CA ILE A 714 -9.42 45.80 23.37
C ILE A 714 -10.42 44.63 23.27
N ASP A 715 -11.58 44.84 22.64
CA ASP A 715 -12.66 43.87 22.52
C ASP A 715 -12.93 43.47 21.07
N MET A 716 -11.84 43.29 20.30
CA MET A 716 -11.91 42.77 18.94
C MET A 716 -12.67 41.43 18.93
N PRO A 717 -13.63 41.22 18.00
CA PRO A 717 -14.32 39.95 17.85
C PRO A 717 -13.35 38.77 17.72
N GLU A 718 -13.63 37.67 18.42
CA GLU A 718 -12.76 36.50 18.50
C GLU A 718 -12.45 35.94 17.11
N GLU A 719 -13.44 35.88 16.21
CA GLU A 719 -13.27 35.40 14.84
C GLU A 719 -12.31 36.29 14.03
N LEU A 720 -12.38 37.60 14.24
CA LEU A 720 -11.49 38.57 13.59
C LEU A 720 -10.07 38.47 14.15
N PHE A 721 -9.95 38.30 15.46
CA PHE A 721 -8.68 38.09 16.13
C PHE A 721 -8.04 36.75 15.72
N GLU A 722 -8.82 35.67 15.63
CA GLU A 722 -8.34 34.36 15.18
C GLU A 722 -7.82 34.43 13.75
N PHE A 723 -8.46 35.20 12.88
CA PHE A 723 -8.04 35.38 11.50
C PHE A 723 -6.75 36.20 11.38
N TYR A 724 -6.65 37.33 12.08
CA TYR A 724 -5.50 38.22 11.95
C TYR A 724 -4.36 37.94 12.93
N LYS A 725 -4.60 37.12 13.96
CA LYS A 725 -3.70 36.85 15.08
C LYS A 725 -3.12 38.13 15.71
N SER A 726 -3.89 39.22 15.66
CA SER A 726 -3.50 40.53 16.14
C SER A 726 -4.74 41.40 16.32
N ASN A 727 -4.77 42.16 17.42
CA ASN A 727 -5.78 43.18 17.71
C ASN A 727 -5.28 44.61 17.42
N HIS A 728 -4.11 44.76 16.79
CA HIS A 728 -3.60 46.06 16.38
C HIS A 728 -4.34 46.57 15.14
N VAL A 729 -4.73 47.84 15.18
CA VAL A 729 -5.42 48.55 14.10
C VAL A 729 -4.71 49.85 13.75
N ALA A 730 -4.95 50.34 12.54
CA ALA A 730 -4.54 51.66 12.10
C ALA A 730 -5.78 52.56 12.00
N LEU A 731 -5.74 53.74 12.63
CA LEU A 731 -6.77 54.76 12.54
C LEU A 731 -6.33 55.80 11.51
N LYS A 732 -7.03 55.86 10.37
CA LYS A 732 -6.84 56.91 9.35
C LYS A 732 -7.79 58.07 9.65
N LYS A 733 -7.26 59.16 10.19
CA LYS A 733 -7.98 60.41 10.44
C LYS A 733 -7.80 61.35 9.24
N LEU A 734 -8.90 61.68 8.54
CA LEU A 734 -8.84 62.63 7.43
C LEU A 734 -8.81 64.08 7.94
N LYS A 735 -8.21 65.00 7.19
CA LYS A 735 -8.24 66.44 7.50
C LYS A 735 -9.68 66.94 7.52
N ASP A 736 -9.98 67.84 8.46
CA ASP A 736 -11.30 68.45 8.64
C ASP A 736 -12.47 67.46 8.79
N SER A 737 -12.21 66.28 9.38
CA SER A 737 -13.19 65.19 9.54
C SER A 737 -14.11 65.35 10.75
N GLN A 738 -14.28 66.56 11.29
CA GLN A 738 -15.25 66.83 12.36
C GLN A 738 -16.70 66.71 11.86
N GLU A 739 -16.91 66.99 10.58
CA GLU A 739 -18.13 66.69 9.83
C GLU A 739 -17.80 65.72 8.69
N ILE A 740 -18.80 64.95 8.24
CA ILE A 740 -18.60 64.02 7.14
C ILE A 740 -18.55 64.79 5.83
N SER A 741 -17.34 64.91 5.27
CA SER A 741 -17.15 65.51 3.97
C SER A 741 -17.58 64.58 2.82
N PRO A 742 -17.99 65.12 1.65
CA PRO A 742 -18.20 64.34 0.45
C PRO A 742 -17.00 63.45 0.08
N GLU A 743 -15.78 63.93 0.34
CA GLU A 743 -14.53 63.22 0.10
C GLU A 743 -14.41 61.98 1.01
N PHE A 744 -14.74 62.11 2.30
CA PHE A 744 -14.77 61.00 3.25
C PHE A 744 -15.76 59.92 2.80
N LEU A 745 -16.97 60.32 2.37
CA LEU A 745 -17.97 59.37 1.85
C LEU A 745 -17.55 58.72 0.54
N LYS A 746 -16.85 59.46 -0.34
CA LYS A 746 -16.33 58.92 -1.60
C LYS A 746 -15.31 57.81 -1.34
N GLU A 747 -14.39 58.02 -0.40
CA GLU A 747 -13.41 57.00 -0.01
C GLU A 747 -14.10 55.76 0.58
N LEU A 748 -15.09 55.92 1.47
CA LEU A 748 -15.83 54.79 2.03
C LEU A 748 -16.59 54.01 0.94
N LYS A 749 -17.23 54.69 0.00
CA LYS A 749 -17.95 54.04 -1.12
C LYS A 749 -16.99 53.28 -2.03
N ALA A 750 -15.83 53.85 -2.35
CA ALA A 750 -14.81 53.18 -3.16
C ALA A 750 -14.27 51.91 -2.48
N ASN A 751 -13.96 51.99 -1.18
CA ASN A 751 -13.54 50.83 -0.39
C ASN A 751 -14.61 49.76 -0.28
N PHE A 752 -15.88 50.15 -0.09
CA PHE A 752 -16.98 49.20 -0.08
C PHE A 752 -17.11 48.49 -1.42
N GLN A 753 -17.10 49.21 -2.55
CA GLN A 753 -17.25 48.64 -3.88
C GLN A 753 -16.09 47.73 -4.29
N CYS A 754 -14.86 48.07 -3.88
CA CYS A 754 -13.64 47.33 -4.21
C CYS A 754 -13.18 46.39 -3.08
N ARG A 755 -14.04 46.09 -2.09
CA ARG A 755 -13.69 45.21 -0.97
C ARG A 755 -13.27 43.85 -1.50
N ASP A 756 -12.05 43.44 -1.16
CA ASP A 756 -11.45 42.17 -1.54
C ASP A 756 -10.24 41.89 -0.65
N ARG A 757 -9.83 40.62 -0.57
CA ARG A 757 -8.66 40.14 0.20
C ARG A 757 -7.33 40.82 -0.19
N TYR A 758 -7.22 41.32 -1.42
CA TYR A 758 -6.04 42.03 -1.95
C TYR A 758 -6.13 43.56 -1.82
N VAL A 759 -7.24 44.07 -1.29
CA VAL A 759 -7.43 45.49 -0.94
C VAL A 759 -7.29 45.65 0.58
N LEU A 760 -6.76 46.79 1.04
CA LEU A 760 -6.51 47.04 2.46
C LEU A 760 -7.84 47.00 3.25
N PRO A 761 -8.02 46.07 4.23
CA PRO A 761 -9.32 45.90 4.87
C PRO A 761 -9.67 47.04 5.82
N ILE A 762 -10.90 47.50 5.71
CA ILE A 762 -11.59 48.33 6.69
C ILE A 762 -12.32 47.40 7.66
N LEU A 763 -12.06 47.57 8.95
CA LEU A 763 -12.70 46.82 10.05
C LEU A 763 -13.89 47.58 10.63
N GLY A 764 -13.90 48.90 10.48
CA GLY A 764 -14.94 49.75 11.00
C GLY A 764 -14.62 51.23 10.92
N ILE A 765 -15.45 52.01 11.59
CA ILE A 765 -15.38 53.47 11.67
C ILE A 765 -15.51 53.86 13.15
N THR A 766 -14.82 54.92 13.55
CA THR A 766 -14.89 55.48 14.90
C THR A 766 -14.90 57.01 14.85
N GLN A 767 -15.23 57.66 15.97
CA GLN A 767 -15.12 59.11 16.13
C GLN A 767 -14.45 59.42 17.46
N ASP A 768 -13.40 60.26 17.40
CA ASP A 768 -12.71 60.74 18.60
C ASP A 768 -13.66 61.67 19.39
N PRO A 769 -14.02 61.35 20.64
CA PRO A 769 -14.98 62.15 21.39
C PRO A 769 -14.45 63.53 21.76
N LYS A 770 -13.12 63.73 21.78
CA LYS A 770 -12.46 65.00 22.11
C LYS A 770 -12.32 65.90 20.89
N THR A 771 -11.78 65.37 19.79
CA THR A 771 -11.54 66.17 18.57
C THR A 771 -12.74 66.23 17.63
N LYS A 772 -13.72 65.33 17.83
CA LYS A 772 -14.89 65.09 16.95
C LYS A 772 -14.55 64.54 15.58
N GLU A 773 -13.29 64.25 15.31
CA GLU A 773 -12.81 63.71 14.04
C GLU A 773 -13.24 62.26 13.85
N TYR A 774 -13.81 61.95 12.68
CA TYR A 774 -14.04 60.59 12.23
C TYR A 774 -12.74 59.93 11.77
N ALA A 775 -12.58 58.63 12.07
CA ALA A 775 -11.46 57.83 11.63
C ALA A 775 -11.90 56.50 11.03
N ILE A 776 -11.27 56.11 9.92
CA ILE A 776 -11.42 54.78 9.34
C ILE A 776 -10.50 53.82 10.10
N VAL A 777 -11.05 52.73 10.61
CA VAL A 777 -10.33 51.69 11.34
C VAL A 777 -9.89 50.62 10.37
N LEU A 778 -8.60 50.61 10.03
CA LEU A 778 -7.95 49.70 9.09
C LEU A 778 -7.19 48.60 9.84
N ARG A 779 -6.95 47.47 9.18
CA ARG A 779 -5.99 46.48 9.70
C ARG A 779 -4.59 47.08 9.77
N TYR A 780 -3.94 46.98 10.93
CA TYR A 780 -2.52 47.34 11.03
C TYR A 780 -1.64 46.31 10.34
N MET A 781 -0.75 46.79 9.47
CA MET A 781 0.16 45.96 8.69
C MET A 781 1.57 46.05 9.28
N LYS A 782 1.99 44.99 9.98
CA LYS A 782 3.23 44.98 10.78
C LYS A 782 4.52 45.22 9.97
N ASN A 783 4.51 44.90 8.67
CA ASN A 783 5.66 45.06 7.79
C ASN A 783 5.65 46.41 7.04
N GLY A 784 4.73 47.32 7.40
CA GLY A 784 4.65 48.66 6.82
C GLY A 784 4.24 48.66 5.35
N ASN A 785 4.71 49.66 4.61
CA ASN A 785 4.49 49.81 3.18
C ASN A 785 5.67 49.23 2.37
N LEU A 786 5.48 49.02 1.06
CA LEU A 786 6.46 48.40 0.17
C LEU A 786 7.82 49.10 0.19
N ARG A 787 7.84 50.43 0.26
CA ARG A 787 9.08 51.21 0.24
C ARG A 787 9.91 50.97 1.50
N ASP A 788 9.30 50.98 2.67
CA ASP A 788 10.03 50.75 3.93
C ASP A 788 10.44 49.28 4.05
N PHE A 789 9.60 48.37 3.56
CA PHE A 789 9.90 46.95 3.52
C PHE A 789 11.13 46.63 2.65
N LEU A 790 11.21 47.15 1.42
CA LEU A 790 12.35 46.89 0.53
C LEU A 790 13.64 47.55 1.01
N LYS A 791 13.57 48.68 1.73
CA LYS A 791 14.74 49.27 2.41
C LYS A 791 15.33 48.35 3.46
N GLN A 792 14.47 47.63 4.19
CA GLN A 792 14.88 46.67 5.23
C GLN A 792 15.25 45.30 4.65
N ASN A 793 14.81 44.99 3.42
CA ASN A 793 14.97 43.69 2.76
C ASN A 793 15.50 43.88 1.34
N ASN A 794 16.75 44.33 1.23
CA ASN A 794 17.40 44.64 -0.05
C ASN A 794 17.78 43.40 -0.89
N SER A 795 17.86 42.21 -0.29
CA SER A 795 18.31 40.96 -0.93
C SER A 795 17.20 39.90 -1.05
N LEU A 796 16.03 40.26 -1.59
CA LEU A 796 14.94 39.31 -1.82
C LEU A 796 15.18 38.46 -3.09
N PRO A 797 15.05 37.12 -3.02
CA PRO A 797 15.04 36.28 -4.21
C PRO A 797 13.92 36.67 -5.20
N TRP A 798 14.14 36.43 -6.49
CA TRP A 798 13.18 36.75 -7.55
C TRP A 798 11.81 36.12 -7.36
N ILE A 799 11.73 34.92 -6.79
CA ILE A 799 10.43 34.33 -6.46
C ILE A 799 9.66 35.24 -5.50
N GLU A 800 10.27 35.75 -4.44
CA GLU A 800 9.59 36.65 -3.48
C GLU A 800 9.22 37.99 -4.13
N ARG A 801 10.08 38.53 -5.01
CA ARG A 801 9.80 39.74 -5.79
C ARG A 801 8.59 39.57 -6.72
N LEU A 802 8.52 38.43 -7.39
CA LEU A 802 7.38 38.09 -8.25
C LEU A 802 6.09 37.92 -7.44
N TRP A 803 6.16 37.40 -6.23
CA TRP A 803 5.01 37.31 -5.32
C TRP A 803 4.49 38.67 -4.88
N LEU A 804 5.39 39.60 -4.55
CA LEU A 804 5.01 41.00 -4.27
C LEU A 804 4.30 41.61 -5.48
N LEU A 805 4.86 41.47 -6.68
CA LEU A 805 4.25 41.97 -7.91
C LEU A 805 2.87 41.34 -8.14
N ASN A 806 2.77 40.02 -8.13
CA ASN A 806 1.55 39.28 -8.44
C ASN A 806 0.38 39.67 -7.51
N THR A 807 0.65 39.76 -6.20
CA THR A 807 -0.37 40.11 -5.20
C THR A 807 -0.83 41.57 -5.29
N PHE A 808 0.08 42.50 -5.59
CA PHE A 808 -0.26 43.89 -5.91
C PHE A 808 -1.15 43.98 -7.15
N ILE A 809 -0.77 43.31 -8.24
CA ILE A 809 -1.53 43.35 -9.49
C ILE A 809 -2.90 42.74 -9.33
N ARG A 810 -3.04 41.71 -8.50
CA ARG A 810 -4.35 41.13 -8.18
C ARG A 810 -5.29 42.13 -7.50
N GLY A 811 -4.78 42.93 -6.56
CA GLY A 811 -5.55 44.04 -5.97
C GLY A 811 -5.96 45.10 -6.99
N LEU A 812 -5.07 45.44 -7.93
CA LEU A 812 -5.38 46.37 -9.02
C LEU A 812 -6.41 45.80 -10.00
N GLU A 813 -6.30 44.52 -10.34
CA GLU A 813 -7.27 43.81 -11.20
C GLU A 813 -8.67 43.86 -10.60
N VAL A 814 -8.81 43.68 -9.28
CA VAL A 814 -10.10 43.83 -8.58
C VAL A 814 -10.67 45.22 -8.82
N ILE A 815 -9.90 46.28 -8.55
CA ILE A 815 -10.34 47.68 -8.74
C ILE A 815 -10.75 47.92 -10.20
N HIS A 816 -9.92 47.46 -11.15
CA HIS A 816 -10.19 47.63 -12.58
C HIS A 816 -11.42 46.84 -13.04
N SER A 817 -11.66 45.64 -12.50
CA SER A 817 -12.83 44.81 -12.82
C SER A 817 -14.15 45.46 -12.40
N LYS A 818 -14.12 46.36 -11.40
CA LYS A 818 -15.26 47.17 -10.97
C LYS A 818 -15.45 48.46 -11.81
N GLY A 819 -14.60 48.69 -12.80
CA GLY A 819 -14.64 49.89 -13.65
C GLY A 819 -14.03 51.13 -13.01
N SER A 820 -13.27 50.96 -11.92
CA SER A 820 -12.61 52.05 -11.18
C SER A 820 -11.16 52.24 -11.61
N ILE A 821 -10.62 53.43 -11.32
CA ILE A 821 -9.21 53.83 -11.53
C ILE A 821 -8.66 54.27 -10.16
N HIS A 822 -7.50 53.76 -9.76
CA HIS A 822 -6.92 54.04 -8.44
C HIS A 822 -6.31 55.45 -8.36
N ARG A 823 -5.61 55.90 -9.41
CA ARG A 823 -5.04 57.26 -9.59
C ARG A 823 -3.86 57.66 -8.70
N ASP A 824 -3.55 56.89 -7.65
CA ASP A 824 -2.50 57.22 -6.68
C ASP A 824 -1.65 55.99 -6.28
N ILE A 825 -1.22 55.23 -7.29
CA ILE A 825 -0.41 54.04 -7.08
C ILE A 825 1.05 54.45 -6.85
N HIS A 826 1.51 54.27 -5.62
CA HIS A 826 2.91 54.42 -5.24
C HIS A 826 3.24 53.48 -4.06
N PRO A 827 4.52 53.20 -3.76
CA PRO A 827 4.91 52.20 -2.75
C PRO A 827 4.38 52.47 -1.34
N GLY A 828 4.00 53.71 -1.03
CA GLY A 828 3.42 54.10 0.25
C GLY A 828 1.99 53.59 0.46
N ASN A 829 1.27 53.36 -0.64
CA ASN A 829 -0.11 52.84 -0.63
C ASN A 829 -0.17 51.31 -0.82
N LEU A 830 1.00 50.65 -0.85
CA LEU A 830 1.14 49.21 -1.00
C LEU A 830 1.56 48.59 0.33
N MET A 831 0.61 48.07 1.09
CA MET A 831 0.85 47.61 2.47
C MET A 831 1.26 46.14 2.52
N ILE A 832 2.31 45.83 3.28
CA ILE A 832 2.91 44.50 3.34
C ILE A 832 2.37 43.70 4.51
N THR A 833 1.94 42.47 4.25
CA THR A 833 1.45 41.52 5.25
C THR A 833 2.02 40.12 5.05
N GLU A 834 1.70 39.20 5.96
CA GLU A 834 2.07 37.79 5.89
C GLU A 834 0.85 36.93 5.63
N MET A 835 1.07 35.77 5.00
CA MET A 835 0.06 34.76 4.81
C MET A 835 -0.30 34.08 6.14
N HIS A 836 -1.55 33.65 6.27
CA HIS A 836 -1.96 32.80 7.40
C HIS A 836 -1.15 31.48 7.39
N ASN A 837 -0.45 31.19 8.50
CA ASN A 837 0.41 30.01 8.69
C ASN A 837 1.63 29.86 7.75
N ASN A 838 2.03 30.90 7.00
CA ASN A 838 3.28 30.87 6.24
C ASN A 838 4.00 32.22 6.31
N SER A 839 5.07 32.28 7.10
CA SER A 839 5.89 33.48 7.28
C SER A 839 6.90 33.72 6.15
N LYS A 840 7.10 32.75 5.24
CA LYS A 840 8.12 32.80 4.19
C LYS A 840 7.80 33.85 3.12
N TYR A 841 6.58 33.88 2.60
CA TYR A 841 6.21 34.80 1.52
C TYR A 841 5.41 36.00 2.02
N LYS A 842 5.77 37.20 1.56
CA LYS A 842 5.08 38.45 1.88
C LYS A 842 4.07 38.83 0.79
N PHE A 843 3.01 39.52 1.20
CA PHE A 843 1.88 39.88 0.36
C PHE A 843 1.65 41.38 0.37
N ILE A 844 1.25 41.94 -0.78
CA ILE A 844 0.79 43.34 -0.87
C ILE A 844 -0.73 43.39 -0.79
N ARG A 845 -1.25 44.31 0.02
CA ARG A 845 -2.62 44.81 -0.07
C ARG A 845 -2.63 46.24 -0.56
N LEU A 846 -3.39 46.50 -1.62
CA LEU A 846 -3.54 47.81 -2.22
C LEU A 846 -4.46 48.68 -1.37
N GLY A 847 -3.97 49.84 -0.92
CA GLY A 847 -4.68 50.74 -0.02
C GLY A 847 -4.79 52.16 -0.55
N ASP A 848 -5.45 53.01 0.24
CA ASP A 848 -5.73 54.42 -0.06
C ASP A 848 -6.53 54.67 -1.35
N LEU A 849 -7.85 54.46 -1.24
CA LEU A 849 -8.80 54.71 -2.32
C LEU A 849 -9.42 56.11 -2.27
N GLY A 850 -8.80 57.07 -1.57
CA GLY A 850 -9.33 58.43 -1.43
C GLY A 850 -9.44 59.18 -2.75
N LEU A 851 -8.53 58.90 -3.70
CA LEU A 851 -8.55 59.48 -5.05
C LEU A 851 -9.24 58.59 -6.10
N CYS A 852 -9.71 57.41 -5.70
CA CYS A 852 -10.32 56.44 -6.59
C CYS A 852 -11.60 57.01 -7.23
N SER A 853 -11.76 56.79 -8.53
CA SER A 853 -12.92 57.27 -9.30
C SER A 853 -13.35 56.27 -10.36
N LEU A 854 -14.61 56.35 -10.77
CA LEU A 854 -15.12 55.59 -11.92
C LEU A 854 -14.46 56.09 -13.21
N ALA A 855 -14.21 55.18 -14.15
CA ALA A 855 -13.52 55.53 -15.39
C ALA A 855 -14.22 56.60 -16.26
N ASN A 856 -15.52 56.82 -16.04
CA ASN A 856 -16.35 57.76 -16.82
C ASN A 856 -16.60 59.09 -16.09
N GLU A 857 -16.00 59.32 -14.92
CA GLU A 857 -16.25 60.50 -14.09
C GLU A 857 -15.37 61.69 -14.58
N THR A 858 -15.98 62.79 -15.03
CA THR A 858 -15.25 64.00 -15.46
C THR A 858 -14.75 64.78 -14.24
N LEU A 859 -13.43 64.94 -14.12
CA LEU A 859 -12.82 65.60 -12.96
C LEU A 859 -12.44 67.05 -13.29
N SER A 860 -12.68 67.95 -12.33
CA SER A 860 -12.43 69.40 -12.45
C SER A 860 -11.07 69.86 -11.87
N SER A 861 -10.30 68.95 -11.27
CA SER A 861 -9.04 69.25 -10.57
C SER A 861 -7.82 68.64 -11.27
N GLY A 862 -6.68 69.32 -11.18
CA GLY A 862 -5.43 68.95 -11.87
C GLY A 862 -4.82 67.61 -11.43
N ALA A 863 -3.68 67.24 -12.03
CA ALA A 863 -2.96 66.01 -11.70
C ALA A 863 -2.55 66.00 -10.22
N TYR A 864 -2.85 64.91 -9.53
CA TYR A 864 -2.49 64.69 -8.13
C TYR A 864 -1.73 63.37 -8.02
N GLY A 865 -0.70 63.33 -7.15
CA GLY A 865 0.07 62.14 -6.85
C GLY A 865 1.55 62.44 -6.64
N ILE A 866 2.42 61.46 -6.90
CA ILE A 866 3.87 61.61 -6.83
C ILE A 866 4.46 61.54 -8.24
N LEU A 867 5.18 62.58 -8.67
CA LEU A 867 5.53 62.83 -10.07
C LEU A 867 6.05 61.62 -10.88
N PRO A 868 7.02 60.82 -10.39
CA PRO A 868 7.55 59.69 -11.16
C PRO A 868 6.54 58.60 -11.49
N TYR A 869 5.45 58.50 -10.71
CA TYR A 869 4.43 57.47 -10.83
C TYR A 869 3.27 57.92 -11.74
N ILE A 870 3.24 59.19 -12.13
CA ILE A 870 2.15 59.75 -12.95
C ILE A 870 2.43 59.57 -14.43
N ALA A 871 1.43 59.06 -15.14
CA ALA A 871 1.54 58.77 -16.56
C ALA A 871 1.69 60.06 -17.41
N PRO A 872 2.43 60.03 -18.52
CA PRO A 872 2.63 61.19 -19.39
C PRO A 872 1.33 61.87 -19.85
N GLU A 873 0.29 61.10 -20.18
CA GLU A 873 -1.00 61.64 -20.61
C GLU A 873 -1.76 62.37 -19.48
N VAL A 874 -1.52 62.00 -18.23
CA VAL A 874 -2.10 62.66 -17.05
C VAL A 874 -1.43 64.01 -16.81
N LEU A 875 -0.11 64.10 -16.94
CA LEU A 875 0.63 65.36 -16.78
C LEU A 875 0.24 66.43 -17.81
N HIS A 876 -0.14 65.99 -19.02
CA HIS A 876 -0.50 66.89 -20.11
C HIS A 876 -1.99 67.24 -20.16
N LYS A 877 -2.89 66.25 -20.05
CA LYS A 877 -4.34 66.43 -20.28
C LYS A 877 -5.22 66.13 -19.05
N TYR A 878 -4.63 65.78 -17.91
CA TYR A 878 -5.35 65.29 -16.73
C TYR A 878 -6.27 64.09 -17.01
N GLN A 879 -5.93 63.28 -18.01
CA GLN A 879 -6.72 62.12 -18.44
C GLN A 879 -6.30 60.87 -17.67
N TYR A 880 -6.92 60.64 -16.52
CA TYR A 880 -6.77 59.39 -15.80
C TYR A 880 -7.55 58.27 -16.49
N THR A 881 -6.89 57.14 -16.69
CA THR A 881 -7.46 55.90 -17.25
C THR A 881 -6.92 54.69 -16.49
N GLN A 882 -7.52 53.51 -16.67
CA GLN A 882 -6.91 52.28 -16.15
C GLN A 882 -5.49 52.07 -16.70
N ALA A 883 -5.22 52.45 -17.95
CA ALA A 883 -3.88 52.41 -18.52
C ALA A 883 -2.90 53.39 -17.84
N SER A 884 -3.39 54.48 -17.23
CA SER A 884 -2.55 55.38 -16.43
C SER A 884 -2.11 54.74 -15.10
N ASP A 885 -2.95 53.91 -14.47
CA ASP A 885 -2.52 53.10 -13.31
C ASP A 885 -1.44 52.08 -13.72
N ILE A 886 -1.56 51.50 -14.94
CA ILE A 886 -0.57 50.56 -15.47
C ILE A 886 0.79 51.23 -15.72
N TYR A 887 0.83 52.52 -16.02
CA TYR A 887 2.10 53.25 -16.05
C TYR A 887 2.78 53.22 -14.68
N SER A 888 2.02 53.51 -13.60
CA SER A 888 2.51 53.43 -12.24
C SER A 888 2.98 52.02 -11.89
N VAL A 889 2.30 50.97 -12.39
CA VAL A 889 2.74 49.57 -12.25
C VAL A 889 4.16 49.37 -12.80
N GLY A 890 4.50 49.92 -13.97
CA GLY A 890 5.85 49.82 -14.53
C GLY A 890 6.91 50.42 -13.60
N ILE A 891 6.60 51.54 -12.96
CA ILE A 891 7.48 52.17 -11.97
C ILE A 891 7.57 51.32 -10.70
N ILE A 892 6.47 50.75 -10.22
CA ILE A 892 6.47 49.81 -9.07
C ILE A 892 7.30 48.56 -9.38
N MET A 893 7.21 48.01 -10.59
CA MET A 893 8.05 46.89 -11.02
C MET A 893 9.54 47.23 -10.92
N TRP A 894 9.93 48.43 -11.36
CA TRP A 894 11.30 48.89 -11.21
C TRP A 894 11.73 48.99 -9.74
N ILE A 895 10.85 49.46 -8.86
CA ILE A 895 11.10 49.53 -7.41
C ILE A 895 11.22 48.13 -6.80
N ILE A 896 10.36 47.19 -7.16
CA ILE A 896 10.47 45.79 -6.73
C ILE A 896 11.80 45.18 -7.22
N SER A 897 12.29 45.57 -8.39
CA SER A 897 13.57 45.10 -8.94
C SER A 897 14.81 45.75 -8.32
N THR A 898 14.71 46.94 -7.70
CA THR A 898 15.88 47.70 -7.23
C THR A 898 15.88 48.07 -5.75
N GLY A 899 14.70 48.15 -5.12
CA GLY A 899 14.50 48.74 -3.80
C GLY A 899 14.72 50.25 -3.74
N LYS A 900 14.94 50.93 -4.87
CA LYS A 900 15.34 52.34 -4.94
C LYS A 900 14.15 53.30 -5.11
N ILE A 901 14.40 54.59 -4.85
CA ILE A 901 13.45 55.68 -5.13
C ILE A 901 13.68 56.19 -6.56
N PRO A 902 12.66 56.28 -7.43
CA PRO A 902 12.82 56.77 -8.80
C PRO A 902 13.34 58.21 -8.82
N PHE A 903 14.38 58.48 -9.63
CA PHE A 903 14.95 59.84 -9.78
C PHE A 903 15.35 60.52 -8.47
N ALA A 904 15.80 59.74 -7.47
CA ALA A 904 16.10 60.24 -6.11
C ALA A 904 17.11 61.40 -6.06
N ASN A 905 17.92 61.58 -7.10
CA ASN A 905 18.98 62.59 -7.19
C ASN A 905 18.54 63.93 -7.79
N ARG A 906 17.26 64.12 -8.14
CA ARG A 906 16.72 65.37 -8.71
C ARG A 906 15.50 65.86 -7.93
N GLU A 907 15.21 67.15 -8.08
CA GLU A 907 13.96 67.74 -7.62
C GLU A 907 12.77 67.24 -8.47
N TYR A 908 11.61 67.06 -7.84
CA TYR A 908 10.37 66.64 -8.52
C TYR A 908 9.59 67.86 -9.01
N ASP A 909 10.23 68.63 -9.88
CA ASP A 909 9.75 69.89 -10.43
C ASP A 909 9.10 69.74 -11.82
N GLN A 910 8.81 70.88 -12.44
CA GLN A 910 8.26 70.95 -13.80
C GLN A 910 9.26 70.45 -14.87
N GLU A 911 10.57 70.56 -14.66
CA GLU A 911 11.57 70.04 -15.60
C GLU A 911 11.53 68.51 -15.66
N LEU A 912 11.51 67.85 -14.49
CA LEU A 912 11.37 66.40 -14.44
C LEU A 912 10.05 65.93 -15.06
N ALA A 913 8.97 66.70 -14.89
CA ALA A 913 7.68 66.40 -15.52
C ALA A 913 7.76 66.43 -17.07
N VAL A 914 8.47 67.41 -17.64
CA VAL A 914 8.72 67.50 -19.08
C VAL A 914 9.60 66.34 -19.57
N ASP A 915 10.66 66.01 -18.83
CA ASP A 915 11.55 64.89 -19.17
C ASP A 915 10.79 63.55 -19.19
N ILE A 916 9.95 63.28 -18.19
CA ILE A 916 9.11 62.07 -18.11
C ILE A 916 8.14 62.02 -19.30
N PHE A 917 7.52 63.15 -19.64
CA PHE A 917 6.62 63.27 -20.80
C PHE A 917 7.36 63.00 -22.12
N ASN A 918 8.61 63.42 -22.23
CA ASN A 918 9.48 63.19 -23.38
C ASN A 918 10.05 61.77 -23.46
N GLY A 919 9.88 60.96 -22.41
CA GLY A 919 10.23 59.54 -22.42
C GLY A 919 11.31 59.15 -21.41
N LEU A 920 11.74 60.05 -20.52
CA LEU A 920 12.67 59.70 -19.45
C LEU A 920 12.07 58.60 -18.56
N ARG A 921 12.86 57.56 -18.30
CA ARG A 921 12.52 56.44 -17.40
C ARG A 921 13.70 56.14 -16.46
N PRO A 922 13.45 55.52 -15.29
CA PRO A 922 14.52 55.07 -14.41
C PRO A 922 15.46 54.08 -15.12
N LYS A 923 16.76 54.16 -14.82
CA LYS A 923 17.77 53.26 -15.38
C LYS A 923 17.56 51.83 -14.87
N ILE A 924 17.44 50.86 -15.79
CA ILE A 924 17.25 49.44 -15.47
C ILE A 924 18.60 48.80 -15.10
N ASN A 925 18.61 47.95 -14.08
CA ASN A 925 19.81 47.20 -13.71
C ASN A 925 20.10 46.09 -14.73
N ARG A 926 21.37 45.86 -15.06
CA ARG A 926 21.81 44.86 -16.05
C ARG A 926 21.42 43.44 -15.67
N ASP A 927 21.29 43.16 -14.38
CA ASP A 927 20.97 41.82 -13.88
C ASP A 927 19.48 41.59 -13.62
N THR A 928 18.62 42.56 -13.98
CA THR A 928 17.18 42.34 -14.02
C THR A 928 16.83 41.35 -15.16
N PRO A 929 16.06 40.27 -14.90
CA PRO A 929 15.63 39.30 -15.90
C PRO A 929 14.96 39.96 -17.11
N GLN A 930 15.38 39.60 -18.32
CA GLN A 930 14.93 40.27 -19.54
C GLN A 930 13.40 40.20 -19.72
N CYS A 931 12.78 39.06 -19.43
CA CYS A 931 11.32 38.93 -19.52
C CYS A 931 10.57 39.87 -18.57
N TYR A 932 11.15 40.16 -17.40
CA TYR A 932 10.61 41.15 -16.45
C TYR A 932 10.79 42.57 -16.99
N VAL A 933 11.95 42.87 -17.59
CA VAL A 933 12.22 44.14 -18.28
C VAL A 933 11.22 44.40 -19.39
N ASP A 934 10.99 43.42 -20.26
CA ASP A 934 10.08 43.56 -21.40
C ASP A 934 8.64 43.87 -20.95
N LEU A 935 8.18 43.24 -19.86
CA LEU A 935 6.86 43.51 -19.29
C LEU A 935 6.80 44.89 -18.63
N MET A 936 7.83 45.26 -17.87
CA MET A 936 7.96 46.56 -17.23
C MET A 936 7.95 47.70 -18.25
N GLU A 937 8.67 47.54 -19.36
CA GLU A 937 8.74 48.53 -20.43
C GLU A 937 7.41 48.70 -21.16
N LYS A 938 6.66 47.62 -21.37
CA LYS A 938 5.30 47.68 -21.89
C LYS A 938 4.36 48.44 -20.95
N CYS A 939 4.52 48.29 -19.64
CA CYS A 939 3.67 48.96 -18.65
C CYS A 939 3.82 50.49 -18.66
N TRP A 940 5.05 51.01 -18.78
CA TRP A 940 5.28 52.48 -18.80
C TRP A 940 5.46 53.08 -20.21
N HIS A 941 4.96 52.39 -21.23
CA HIS A 941 5.01 52.84 -22.63
C HIS A 941 4.32 54.21 -22.79
N LYS A 942 4.88 55.09 -23.64
CA LYS A 942 4.36 56.47 -23.82
C LYS A 942 2.92 56.51 -24.33
N ASP A 943 2.60 55.67 -25.31
CA ASP A 943 1.22 55.46 -25.79
C ASP A 943 0.45 54.53 -24.83
N PRO A 944 -0.64 55.01 -24.19
CA PRO A 944 -1.41 54.22 -23.24
C PRO A 944 -2.10 53.01 -23.86
N THR A 945 -2.40 53.02 -25.17
CA THR A 945 -3.08 51.90 -25.85
C THR A 945 -2.19 50.67 -26.02
N LYS A 946 -0.87 50.84 -25.91
CA LYS A 946 0.12 49.75 -26.00
C LYS A 946 0.44 49.12 -24.64
N ARG A 947 -0.09 49.66 -23.55
CA ARG A 947 0.11 49.11 -22.21
C ARG A 947 -0.79 47.88 -22.01
N PRO A 948 -0.31 46.81 -21.34
CA PRO A 948 -1.15 45.68 -20.99
C PRO A 948 -2.23 46.08 -19.97
N ASN A 949 -3.29 45.30 -19.83
CA ASN A 949 -4.22 45.47 -18.70
C ASN A 949 -3.74 44.70 -17.46
N ALA A 950 -4.32 44.99 -16.28
CA ALA A 950 -3.93 44.35 -15.02
C ALA A 950 -4.01 42.81 -15.08
N LYS A 951 -5.05 42.26 -15.71
CA LYS A 951 -5.22 40.81 -15.88
C LYS A 951 -4.08 40.16 -16.67
N MET A 952 -3.66 40.76 -17.79
CA MET A 952 -2.53 40.25 -18.59
C MET A 952 -1.22 40.22 -17.79
N ILE A 953 -0.99 41.22 -16.93
CA ILE A 953 0.19 41.27 -16.05
C ILE A 953 0.09 40.17 -14.98
N PHE A 954 -1.09 40.00 -14.37
CA PHE A 954 -1.35 38.94 -13.40
C PHE A 954 -1.06 37.57 -14.00
N ASP A 955 -1.71 37.22 -15.12
CA ASP A 955 -1.56 35.93 -15.81
C ASP A 955 -0.11 35.65 -16.22
N THR A 956 0.65 36.69 -16.58
CA THR A 956 2.07 36.56 -16.94
C THR A 956 2.93 36.31 -15.70
N SER A 957 2.76 37.11 -14.64
CA SER A 957 3.51 36.95 -13.39
C SER A 957 3.21 35.62 -12.69
N GLU A 958 1.96 35.15 -12.76
CA GLU A 958 1.52 33.88 -12.18
C GLU A 958 2.22 32.70 -12.86
N ARG A 959 2.30 32.74 -14.19
CA ARG A 959 3.03 31.73 -14.97
C ARG A 959 4.49 31.63 -14.57
N TRP A 960 5.17 32.77 -14.41
CA TRP A 960 6.57 32.78 -13.96
C TRP A 960 6.74 32.18 -12.55
N ILE A 961 5.80 32.45 -11.65
CA ILE A 961 5.81 31.85 -10.30
C ILE A 961 5.63 30.32 -10.39
N VAL A 962 4.68 29.84 -11.18
CA VAL A 962 4.41 28.40 -11.36
C VAL A 962 5.62 27.68 -11.95
N GLU A 963 6.20 28.22 -13.02
CA GLU A 963 7.39 27.64 -13.67
C GLU A 963 8.58 27.51 -12.68
N LEU A 964 8.79 28.53 -11.82
CA LEU A 964 9.82 28.48 -10.78
C LEU A 964 9.53 27.49 -9.65
N MET A 965 8.25 27.26 -9.32
CA MET A 965 7.86 26.31 -8.27
C MET A 965 7.95 24.86 -8.72
N LEU A 966 7.74 24.59 -10.01
CA LEU A 966 7.84 23.24 -10.59
C LEU A 966 9.28 22.83 -10.94
N ASP A 967 10.26 23.74 -10.80
CA ASP A 967 11.62 23.60 -11.34
C ASP A 967 11.62 23.28 -12.85
N ASP A 968 10.62 23.79 -13.57
CA ASP A 968 10.53 23.65 -15.01
C ASP A 968 11.65 24.50 -15.62
N LYS A 969 12.52 23.89 -16.42
CA LYS A 969 13.66 24.58 -17.07
C LYS A 969 13.24 25.36 -18.32
N THR A 970 12.18 26.17 -18.20
CA THR A 970 11.72 27.07 -19.25
C THR A 970 12.74 28.19 -19.48
N GLU A 971 12.63 28.87 -20.62
CA GLU A 971 13.44 30.04 -20.90
C GLU A 971 13.28 31.13 -19.81
N HIS A 972 12.05 31.40 -19.36
CA HIS A 972 11.79 32.41 -18.33
C HIS A 972 12.33 32.01 -16.96
N SER A 973 12.06 30.78 -16.48
CA SER A 973 12.52 30.35 -15.15
C SER A 973 14.05 30.38 -15.06
N LEU A 974 14.75 29.98 -16.13
CA LEU A 974 16.21 30.06 -16.22
C LEU A 974 16.71 31.51 -16.16
N MET A 975 15.99 32.48 -16.72
CA MET A 975 16.35 33.90 -16.58
C MET A 975 16.28 34.35 -15.11
N PHE A 976 15.22 33.98 -14.38
CA PHE A 976 15.08 34.32 -12.96
C PHE A 976 16.09 33.60 -12.05
N LEU A 977 16.35 32.31 -12.30
CA LEU A 977 17.34 31.52 -11.56
C LEU A 977 18.74 32.09 -11.73
N LYS A 978 19.15 32.41 -12.97
CA LYS A 978 20.45 33.07 -13.25
C LYS A 978 20.56 34.42 -12.57
N ALA A 979 19.49 35.21 -12.55
CA ALA A 979 19.50 36.50 -11.86
C ALA A 979 19.64 36.33 -10.33
N ASN A 980 19.01 35.31 -9.74
CA ASN A 980 19.20 34.97 -8.31
C ASN A 980 20.64 34.58 -8.00
N GLU A 981 21.29 33.78 -8.85
CA GLU A 981 22.70 33.38 -8.66
C GLU A 981 23.61 34.61 -8.63
N LYS A 982 23.44 35.54 -9.58
CA LYS A 982 24.24 36.77 -9.63
C LYS A 982 24.03 37.66 -8.40
N MET A 983 22.80 37.75 -7.89
CA MET A 983 22.51 38.48 -6.66
C MET A 983 23.24 37.93 -5.43
N GLN A 984 23.63 36.64 -5.42
CA GLN A 984 24.41 36.04 -4.33
C GLN A 984 25.94 36.22 -4.51
N VAL A 985 26.40 36.57 -5.72
CA VAL A 985 27.82 36.71 -6.05
C VAL A 985 28.31 38.16 -5.88
N GLU A 986 27.42 39.15 -6.03
CA GLU A 986 27.76 40.57 -5.85
C GLU A 986 27.60 41.01 -4.39
N ASP A 987 28.57 40.66 -3.55
CA ASP A 987 28.80 41.31 -2.25
C ASP A 987 29.76 42.53 -2.39
N PHE A 988 29.89 43.09 -3.61
CA PHE A 988 30.92 44.09 -3.92
C PHE A 988 30.49 45.11 -5.00
N GLU A 989 29.56 46.02 -4.65
CA GLU A 989 29.54 47.44 -5.04
C GLU A 989 28.25 48.13 -4.54
N LEU A 990 28.10 48.26 -3.21
CA LEU A 990 27.15 49.21 -2.61
C LEU A 990 27.92 50.39 -2.01
N SER A 991 28.72 51.06 -2.85
CA SER A 991 29.38 52.32 -2.50
C SER A 991 28.81 53.49 -3.31
N SER A 992 27.61 53.92 -2.94
CA SER A 992 27.31 55.34 -2.68
C SER A 992 25.89 55.40 -2.15
N ALA A 993 25.71 55.88 -0.92
CA ALA A 993 24.39 56.31 -0.46
C ALA A 993 23.90 57.39 -1.42
N GLU A 994 22.98 57.05 -2.34
CA GLU A 994 22.29 58.05 -3.16
C GLU A 994 21.50 58.93 -2.20
N THR A 995 22.04 60.11 -1.87
CA THR A 995 21.35 61.10 -1.05
C THR A 995 20.11 61.56 -1.80
N THR A 996 18.94 61.31 -1.21
CA THR A 996 17.66 61.77 -1.77
C THR A 996 17.62 63.28 -1.75
N HIS A 997 17.42 63.91 -2.92
CA HIS A 997 17.27 65.35 -3.05
C HIS A 997 16.11 65.83 -2.18
N SER A 998 16.26 66.94 -1.46
CA SER A 998 15.23 67.46 -0.54
C SER A 998 13.90 67.78 -1.24
N GLY A 999 13.96 68.12 -2.53
CA GLY A 999 12.79 68.34 -3.39
C GLY A 999 12.17 67.08 -4.03
N ALA A 1000 12.69 65.88 -3.73
CA ALA A 1000 12.09 64.60 -4.15
C ALA A 1000 11.04 64.13 -3.13
N TYR A 1001 9.90 64.83 -3.10
CA TYR A 1001 8.83 64.54 -2.15
C TYR A 1001 8.24 63.14 -2.32
N LEU A 1002 7.82 62.54 -1.20
CA LEU A 1002 7.41 61.13 -1.13
C LEU A 1002 5.93 60.94 -0.74
N THR A 1003 5.17 62.03 -0.72
CA THR A 1003 3.74 62.12 -0.40
C THR A 1003 2.99 62.81 -1.54
N SER A 1004 1.79 62.34 -1.82
CA SER A 1004 0.94 62.83 -2.91
C SER A 1004 0.50 64.27 -2.70
N HIS A 1005 0.60 65.09 -3.76
CA HIS A 1005 0.08 66.46 -3.78
C HIS A 1005 -0.30 66.90 -5.22
N LEU A 1006 -0.79 68.13 -5.36
CA LEU A 1006 -1.16 68.72 -6.65
C LEU A 1006 0.09 69.04 -7.49
N LEU A 1007 0.17 68.47 -8.69
CA LEU A 1007 1.33 68.56 -9.57
C LEU A 1007 1.28 69.78 -10.50
N PRO A 1008 2.45 70.30 -10.94
CA PRO A 1008 2.54 71.40 -11.89
C PRO A 1008 1.92 71.03 -13.26
N SER A 1009 1.19 71.97 -13.86
CA SER A 1009 0.52 71.78 -15.15
C SER A 1009 1.47 71.93 -16.33
N LEU A 1010 1.42 70.99 -17.29
CA LEU A 1010 2.10 71.13 -18.58
C LEU A 1010 1.23 71.83 -19.65
N LEU A 1011 0.01 72.29 -19.32
CA LEU A 1011 -0.94 72.91 -20.27
C LEU A 1011 -0.46 74.27 -20.82
N TYR A 1012 0.44 74.95 -20.11
CA TYR A 1012 0.90 76.31 -20.44
C TYR A 1012 2.28 76.37 -21.12
N ILE A 1013 2.88 75.21 -21.42
CA ILE A 1013 4.19 75.16 -22.08
C ILE A 1013 4.00 75.36 -23.59
N GLN A 1014 4.54 76.45 -24.12
CA GLN A 1014 4.54 76.76 -25.56
C GLN A 1014 5.20 75.63 -26.38
N PRO A 1015 4.72 75.31 -27.59
CA PRO A 1015 5.28 74.23 -28.42
C PRO A 1015 6.77 74.37 -28.76
N SER A 1016 7.35 75.57 -28.61
CA SER A 1016 8.74 75.86 -28.98
C SER A 1016 9.79 75.24 -28.05
N SER A 1017 9.46 74.85 -26.81
CA SER A 1017 10.37 74.10 -25.93
C SER A 1017 10.23 72.58 -26.03
N ILE A 1018 9.32 72.10 -26.88
CA ILE A 1018 9.08 70.66 -27.14
C ILE A 1018 9.88 70.18 -28.37
N LEU A 1019 10.57 71.09 -29.06
CA LEU A 1019 11.39 70.82 -30.25
C LEU A 1019 12.79 71.47 -30.13
N GLU A 1020 13.61 71.04 -29.17
CA GLU A 1020 15.07 71.16 -29.34
C GLU A 1020 15.63 69.86 -29.89
N PHE A 1021 15.70 69.82 -31.23
CA PHE A 1021 16.60 68.95 -31.97
C PHE A 1021 18.03 69.45 -31.71
N ASP A 1022 18.76 68.85 -30.76
CA ASP A 1022 20.18 69.16 -30.61
C ASP A 1022 21.00 68.36 -31.63
N ALA A 1023 21.33 69.03 -32.74
CA ALA A 1023 22.11 68.52 -33.86
C ALA A 1023 23.63 68.43 -33.58
N ASN A 1024 24.09 68.59 -32.33
CA ASN A 1024 25.53 68.66 -32.00
C ASN A 1024 26.16 67.38 -31.42
N LYS A 1025 25.54 66.20 -31.58
CA LYS A 1025 26.21 64.91 -31.30
C LYS A 1025 26.26 63.98 -32.52
N LEU A 1026 26.71 64.54 -33.64
CA LEU A 1026 27.38 63.76 -34.69
C LEU A 1026 28.89 63.89 -34.46
N ASN A 1027 29.49 62.89 -33.83
CA ASN A 1027 30.91 62.63 -34.00
C ASN A 1027 31.07 61.22 -34.57
N PHE A 1028 31.20 61.16 -35.89
CA PHE A 1028 31.81 60.04 -36.57
C PHE A 1028 33.25 59.92 -36.06
N ASN A 1029 33.65 58.71 -35.67
CA ASN A 1029 35.00 58.25 -35.95
C ASN A 1029 35.00 56.75 -36.22
N PHE A 1030 35.55 56.45 -37.40
CA PHE A 1030 35.91 55.16 -37.95
C PHE A 1030 37.10 54.53 -37.20
N ASN A 1031 37.33 53.24 -37.53
CA ASN A 1031 38.51 52.37 -37.34
C ASN A 1031 38.27 51.25 -36.30
N ASP A 1032 38.52 49.97 -36.55
CA ASP A 1032 38.97 49.22 -37.74
C ASP A 1032 38.65 47.73 -37.49
N ASN A 1033 38.34 47.02 -38.59
CA ASN A 1033 38.21 45.56 -38.79
C ASN A 1033 37.02 44.80 -38.19
#